data_AF-A0A1J5SIW0-F1
#
_entry.id   AF-A0A1J5SIW0-F1
#
_cell.length_a   1.000
_cell.length_b   1.000
_cell.length_c   1.000
_cell.angle_alpha   90.00
_cell.angle_beta   90.00
_cell.angle_gamma   90.00
#
_symmetry.space_group_name_H-M   'P 1'
#
loop_
_entity.id
_entity.type
_entity.pdbx_description
1 polymer ?
#
loop_
_entity_poly.entity_id
_entity_poly.type
_entity_poly.pdbx_seq_one_letter_code
_entity_poly.pdbx_strand_id
1 'polypeptide(L)'
;MKSRPRSHSVSRASEPAQLAGLAASPASGEPSQPGSLPQLELACANSLLRATLDATTDGILVVDASGRVVICNRRFASLWHSSENAVTAMGRDQLLALVRIHLRNPEVLEQTLLDPTSAPPTGGGEPLRFVDGRVFEHDSRPHPIDGDGVGRFFGFRDITERQRTEEWLRVQSSAISAAADAIVITDALGTIQSVNPSFTAITGYRSDEVIGRNPRILKSGRQDDAFYQTLWRTINAGEVWRGELVNRRKDGVLYTEQMSIAPMRGPDGRIAHFIAVKRDVTHRRAAEAALRQSEERFRYLAENTPDWIWEVDEQMRYTYVSQGVAKLLGYSPDDIVGKTPFDLMPPEEVVRVREALHATVANRAPFQALVNTNLHRDGTLVVLETTGVPFFDHEGRWLGYRGIDRDITERKRAEEALRASDEKFHDLADNIADVFWMTDPKMTKILFVNRAFETIWGRSCESAYADPTNFIDNIHPDDKPAVFAALEGLLEHGKFECEYRVVRPDGSTRWVLDRSFPVKDEAGRLLRLTGIAQDITERKAAEESLRLLGAAMEQARESIIIMTEPAATSGPRIQFVNPAFTTLTGYAAGEAVGRTPDIFHGPLTSQALLDDIAAHLSQGESFRGDGINYRKNGTPFDVELNIAPIRNADGRITHTIVIQHDVTERKRAYALLRQGRERLDLALDAAGMGVWEWTPADGRIAWSPECVEILGEAACQGTLAALLNAANPEDQVQLRRMFQETPGCRARVAIDFRLPSPEGITRWISSVGRASLEGNGGPHRVVGTIQDITERKRVEEELSTKTALLEAQVDASIDGLLFVDLAQTKVIQNDRLIELFKVPPEIAADSRDESLLNHVLSQIKDPGAFLDRVMYLYAHPRESSREEIELTDGTVLDRYSAPVLGKDGRLYGRIWGFRDITARKQAEAALKKSTEDLIELSRQAGMAEVATGVLHNVGNVLNSVNVSATLVADHVRHSQAASVASVAALLAEHRSSLPDYLTADPQGSTIPDYLATLSESLAEEKRILLSETDELRKNIEHIRDVIAMQQSYAKTSGIIESVSLTDLVDDALRINAGTLARHDVKIMRDYQSQAVIATDKHKVMLILINLIRNAKYACDESGRADKEITVTVTTDERGADILIRDNGIGIPEANLALLFSHGFTTKTEGHGFGLHSSALAARELGGSLAVQSDGPGRGALFQLHLPSNPETP
;
A
#
# COMPACT_ATOMS: atom_id res chain seq x y z
N MET A 1 57.08 -11.12 -35.64
CA MET A 1 58.31 -10.62 -34.97
C MET A 1 58.27 -9.10 -34.85
N LYS A 2 58.50 -8.59 -33.64
CA LYS A 2 59.39 -7.47 -33.28
C LYS A 2 59.58 -6.26 -34.25
N SER A 3 59.03 -5.11 -33.84
CA SER A 3 59.62 -3.74 -33.82
C SER A 3 60.21 -3.05 -35.07
N ARG A 4 59.51 -1.99 -35.54
CA ARG A 4 59.89 -0.53 -35.61
C ARG A 4 61.39 -0.12 -35.52
N PRO A 5 61.85 1.05 -36.09
CA PRO A 5 61.12 2.34 -36.25
C PRO A 5 61.46 3.31 -37.46
N ARG A 6 60.85 4.53 -37.47
CA ARG A 6 61.28 5.86 -38.04
C ARG A 6 60.88 6.39 -39.47
N SER A 7 59.80 7.21 -39.52
CA SER A 7 59.68 8.65 -39.96
C SER A 7 60.01 9.24 -41.38
N HIS A 8 58.98 9.84 -42.06
CA HIS A 8 58.96 11.05 -42.98
C HIS A 8 59.56 10.98 -44.43
N SER A 9 59.33 11.84 -45.48
CA SER A 9 58.42 12.99 -45.89
C SER A 9 58.70 13.41 -47.39
N VAL A 10 58.08 14.34 -48.20
CA VAL A 10 56.76 15.03 -48.41
C VAL A 10 56.72 15.87 -49.76
N SER A 11 55.59 15.94 -50.50
CA SER A 11 55.17 16.91 -51.60
C SER A 11 55.86 16.85 -53.01
N ARG A 12 55.35 17.36 -54.18
CA ARG A 12 54.12 18.13 -54.62
C ARG A 12 53.91 18.17 -56.20
N ALA A 13 52.66 18.38 -56.71
CA ALA A 13 52.22 19.07 -58.00
C ALA A 13 52.45 18.46 -59.43
N SER A 14 51.81 18.82 -60.59
CA SER A 14 50.42 19.34 -60.95
C SER A 14 50.10 19.59 -62.49
N GLU A 15 48.97 19.05 -63.04
CA GLU A 15 47.91 19.68 -63.93
C GLU A 15 48.04 19.96 -65.52
N PRO A 16 47.04 20.49 -66.32
CA PRO A 16 46.29 19.73 -67.40
C PRO A 16 45.90 20.43 -68.79
N ALA A 17 45.04 19.80 -69.66
CA ALA A 17 44.22 20.33 -70.83
C ALA A 17 43.21 19.25 -71.40
N GLN A 18 42.21 19.36 -72.34
CA GLN A 18 41.46 20.43 -73.09
C GLN A 18 40.01 19.98 -73.58
N LEU A 19 39.43 20.37 -74.77
CA LEU A 19 37.94 20.39 -75.04
C LEU A 19 37.33 20.25 -76.50
N ALA A 20 35.96 20.14 -76.59
CA ALA A 20 34.96 20.37 -77.69
C ALA A 20 34.71 19.32 -78.83
N GLY A 21 33.56 19.22 -79.57
CA GLY A 21 32.16 19.77 -79.47
C GLY A 21 31.37 19.96 -80.83
N LEU A 22 30.09 19.53 -81.02
CA LEU A 22 29.21 19.78 -82.24
C LEU A 22 27.67 19.42 -82.07
N ALA A 23 26.76 19.80 -83.03
CA ALA A 23 25.26 19.66 -82.93
C ALA A 23 24.46 19.61 -84.29
N ALA A 24 23.14 19.25 -84.31
CA ALA A 24 22.21 19.35 -85.49
C ALA A 24 20.68 19.24 -85.17
N SER A 25 19.78 19.73 -86.07
CA SER A 25 18.29 19.59 -86.07
C SER A 25 17.68 19.95 -87.46
N PRO A 26 16.52 19.37 -87.89
CA PRO A 26 15.31 20.19 -88.24
C PRO A 26 13.94 19.48 -88.02
N ALA A 27 12.79 20.13 -88.36
CA ALA A 27 11.42 19.67 -88.01
C ALA A 27 10.28 20.03 -89.01
N SER A 28 9.15 19.29 -88.92
CA SER A 28 7.76 19.60 -89.39
C SER A 28 6.79 18.51 -88.85
N GLY A 29 5.67 18.79 -88.15
CA GLY A 29 4.34 19.22 -88.66
C GLY A 29 3.52 18.00 -89.15
N GLU A 30 2.30 17.66 -88.71
CA GLU A 30 1.19 18.37 -88.01
C GLU A 30 0.39 17.43 -87.02
N PRO A 31 -0.73 17.82 -86.34
CA PRO A 31 -1.06 17.34 -84.99
C PRO A 31 -2.24 16.35 -84.81
N SER A 32 -2.39 15.78 -83.60
CA SER A 32 -3.65 15.15 -83.13
C SER A 32 -3.86 15.22 -81.60
N GLN A 33 -5.07 15.64 -81.20
CA GLN A 33 -5.77 15.59 -79.88
C GLN A 33 -5.02 15.83 -78.54
N PRO A 34 -5.48 16.79 -77.69
CA PRO A 34 -5.01 16.95 -76.31
C PRO A 34 -5.79 16.05 -75.33
N GLY A 35 -5.21 14.92 -74.91
CA GLY A 35 -5.84 14.04 -73.91
C GLY A 35 -4.98 12.85 -73.50
N SER A 36 -4.03 13.06 -72.58
CA SER A 36 -3.28 11.98 -71.87
C SER A 36 -2.24 12.50 -70.87
N LEU A 37 -1.64 13.67 -71.13
CA LEU A 37 -0.52 14.25 -70.33
C LEU A 37 -0.70 14.15 -68.80
N PRO A 38 -1.80 14.62 -68.17
CA PRO A 38 -1.93 14.61 -66.72
C PRO A 38 -1.85 13.22 -66.07
N GLN A 39 -2.27 12.17 -66.78
CA GLN A 39 -2.29 10.81 -66.22
C GLN A 39 -0.90 10.16 -66.18
N LEU A 40 0.00 10.53 -67.10
CA LEU A 40 1.38 10.02 -67.12
C LEU A 40 2.24 10.67 -66.02
N GLU A 41 2.09 11.98 -65.82
CA GLU A 41 2.75 12.71 -64.73
C GLU A 41 2.22 12.24 -63.37
N LEU A 42 0.90 12.11 -63.22
CA LEU A 42 0.26 11.56 -62.01
C LEU A 42 0.69 10.10 -61.73
N ALA A 43 0.88 9.27 -62.76
CA ALA A 43 1.38 7.90 -62.60
C ALA A 43 2.85 7.84 -62.17
N CYS A 44 3.69 8.76 -62.67
CA CYS A 44 5.08 8.90 -62.24
C CYS A 44 5.16 9.39 -60.79
N ALA A 45 4.44 10.46 -60.44
CA ALA A 45 4.36 11.02 -59.09
C ALA A 45 3.88 9.98 -58.06
N ASN A 46 2.82 9.21 -58.38
CA ASN A 46 2.33 8.12 -57.51
C ASN A 46 3.33 6.96 -57.36
N SER A 47 4.15 6.68 -58.37
CA SER A 47 5.17 5.63 -58.30
C SER A 47 6.37 6.10 -57.47
N LEU A 48 6.76 7.37 -57.61
CA LEU A 48 7.78 8.01 -56.80
C LEU A 48 7.35 8.08 -55.32
N LEU A 49 6.13 8.58 -55.06
CA LEU A 49 5.52 8.61 -53.73
C LEU A 49 5.59 7.23 -53.06
N ARG A 50 5.16 6.17 -53.76
CA ARG A 50 5.23 4.79 -53.24
C ARG A 50 6.65 4.33 -52.95
N ALA A 51 7.62 4.64 -53.81
CA ALA A 51 9.02 4.27 -53.56
C ALA A 51 9.60 4.98 -52.33
N THR A 52 9.28 6.26 -52.12
CA THR A 52 9.67 7.00 -50.90
C THR A 52 8.94 6.48 -49.66
N LEU A 53 7.65 6.16 -49.77
CA LEU A 53 6.82 5.58 -48.70
C LEU A 53 7.29 4.19 -48.24
N ASP A 54 7.76 3.33 -49.15
CA ASP A 54 8.26 2.00 -48.81
C ASP A 54 9.76 2.00 -48.42
N ALA A 55 10.48 3.09 -48.70
CA ALA A 55 11.87 3.28 -48.31
C ALA A 55 12.02 3.63 -46.81
N THR A 56 11.09 4.41 -46.25
CA THR A 56 11.08 4.70 -44.81
C THR A 56 10.83 3.44 -43.97
N THR A 57 11.47 3.33 -42.81
CA THR A 57 11.22 2.21 -41.88
C THR A 57 9.93 2.33 -41.07
N ASP A 58 9.33 3.52 -41.07
CA ASP A 58 8.17 3.89 -40.28
C ASP A 58 6.89 3.47 -41.05
N GLY A 59 5.87 2.97 -40.35
CA GLY A 59 4.58 2.65 -40.96
C GLY A 59 3.85 3.93 -41.35
N ILE A 60 3.20 3.98 -42.52
CA ILE A 60 2.47 5.16 -42.98
C ILE A 60 1.07 4.76 -43.42
N LEU A 61 0.08 5.43 -42.83
CA LEU A 61 -1.34 5.36 -43.18
C LEU A 61 -1.85 6.78 -43.46
N VAL A 62 -2.70 6.92 -44.47
CA VAL A 62 -3.47 8.13 -44.73
C VAL A 62 -4.93 7.75 -44.81
N VAL A 63 -5.77 8.42 -44.02
CA VAL A 63 -7.23 8.23 -44.04
C VAL A 63 -7.95 9.50 -44.49
N ASP A 64 -9.10 9.33 -45.14
CA ASP A 64 -10.03 10.43 -45.43
C ASP A 64 -10.72 10.91 -44.13
N ALA A 65 -11.50 12.00 -44.19
CA ALA A 65 -12.24 12.51 -43.03
C ALA A 65 -13.33 11.53 -42.52
N SER A 66 -13.73 10.53 -43.31
CA SER A 66 -14.64 9.47 -42.89
C SER A 66 -13.91 8.25 -42.30
N GLY A 67 -12.58 8.30 -42.17
CA GLY A 67 -11.72 7.28 -41.56
C GLY A 67 -11.47 6.04 -42.43
N ARG A 68 -11.71 6.09 -43.75
CA ARG A 68 -11.32 4.98 -44.67
C ARG A 68 -9.89 5.16 -45.12
N VAL A 69 -9.24 4.06 -45.49
CA VAL A 69 -7.84 4.07 -45.95
C VAL A 69 -7.74 4.62 -47.37
N VAL A 70 -7.09 5.76 -47.54
CA VAL A 70 -6.78 6.38 -48.84
C VAL A 70 -5.40 5.97 -49.33
N ILE A 71 -4.40 5.92 -48.42
CA ILE A 71 -3.03 5.46 -48.71
C ILE A 71 -2.53 4.60 -47.55
N CYS A 72 -1.78 3.55 -47.87
CA CYS A 72 -1.12 2.67 -46.92
C CYS A 72 0.23 2.26 -47.51
N ASN A 73 1.33 2.37 -46.76
CA ASN A 73 2.62 1.82 -47.19
C ASN A 73 2.74 0.34 -46.79
N ARG A 74 3.66 -0.39 -47.44
CA ARG A 74 3.82 -1.82 -47.18
C ARG A 74 4.28 -2.10 -45.74
N ARG A 75 4.94 -1.13 -45.09
CA ARG A 75 5.33 -1.21 -43.67
C ARG A 75 4.11 -1.24 -42.74
N PHE A 76 3.16 -0.32 -42.89
CA PHE A 76 1.91 -0.33 -42.11
C PHE A 76 1.18 -1.66 -42.27
N ALA A 77 0.94 -2.11 -43.51
CA ALA A 77 0.29 -3.39 -43.75
C ALA A 77 1.00 -4.55 -43.02
N SER A 78 2.33 -4.62 -43.08
CA SER A 78 3.11 -5.66 -42.41
C SER A 78 3.09 -5.58 -40.88
N LEU A 79 3.05 -4.38 -40.30
CA LEU A 79 3.07 -4.15 -38.85
C LEU A 79 1.76 -4.58 -38.16
N TRP A 80 0.64 -4.45 -38.88
CA TRP A 80 -0.72 -4.91 -38.52
C TRP A 80 -1.06 -6.29 -39.15
N HIS A 81 -0.04 -7.10 -39.49
CA HIS A 81 -0.16 -8.48 -39.99
C HIS A 81 -1.11 -8.69 -41.19
N SER A 82 -1.25 -7.69 -42.05
CA SER A 82 -2.16 -7.67 -43.20
C SER A 82 -1.41 -7.44 -44.52
N SER A 83 -2.15 -7.42 -45.63
CA SER A 83 -1.61 -7.04 -46.95
C SER A 83 -2.07 -5.64 -47.34
N GLU A 84 -1.24 -4.89 -48.07
CA GLU A 84 -1.53 -3.52 -48.51
C GLU A 84 -2.92 -3.42 -49.16
N ASN A 85 -3.18 -4.26 -50.18
CA ASN A 85 -4.47 -4.35 -50.87
C ASN A 85 -5.66 -4.61 -49.95
N ALA A 86 -5.48 -5.42 -48.89
CA ALA A 86 -6.54 -5.70 -47.92
C ALA A 86 -6.79 -4.49 -47.01
N VAL A 87 -5.74 -3.82 -46.54
CA VAL A 87 -5.86 -2.60 -45.71
C VAL A 87 -6.47 -1.44 -46.51
N THR A 88 -6.07 -1.24 -47.78
CA THR A 88 -6.68 -0.22 -48.66
C THR A 88 -8.13 -0.54 -49.07
N ALA A 89 -8.62 -1.74 -48.77
CA ALA A 89 -10.02 -2.12 -48.97
C ALA A 89 -10.86 -2.02 -47.68
N MET A 90 -10.27 -1.64 -46.54
CA MET A 90 -10.98 -1.52 -45.27
C MET A 90 -11.72 -0.19 -45.16
N GLY A 91 -13.03 -0.27 -44.88
CA GLY A 91 -13.78 0.86 -44.34
C GLY A 91 -13.41 1.15 -42.89
N ARG A 92 -13.77 2.34 -42.37
CA ARG A 92 -13.40 2.78 -41.01
C ARG A 92 -13.67 1.72 -39.94
N ASP A 93 -14.84 1.10 -39.93
CA ASP A 93 -15.21 0.14 -38.88
C ASP A 93 -14.39 -1.17 -38.95
N GLN A 94 -13.89 -1.54 -40.14
CA GLN A 94 -12.97 -2.67 -40.31
C GLN A 94 -11.54 -2.31 -39.89
N LEU A 95 -11.12 -1.07 -40.14
CA LEU A 95 -9.85 -0.53 -39.65
C LEU A 95 -9.85 -0.37 -38.12
N LEU A 96 -10.94 0.14 -37.53
CA LEU A 96 -11.15 0.21 -36.09
C LEU A 96 -11.21 -1.20 -35.47
N ALA A 97 -11.84 -2.17 -36.11
CA ALA A 97 -11.79 -3.56 -35.68
C ALA A 97 -10.35 -4.13 -35.72
N LEU A 98 -9.59 -3.85 -36.78
CA LEU A 98 -8.18 -4.24 -36.87
C LEU A 98 -7.34 -3.60 -35.75
N VAL A 99 -7.60 -2.32 -35.43
CA VAL A 99 -6.97 -1.58 -34.33
C VAL A 99 -7.34 -2.17 -32.96
N ARG A 100 -8.63 -2.45 -32.71
CA ARG A 100 -9.13 -3.09 -31.47
C ARG A 100 -8.58 -4.50 -31.22
N ILE A 101 -8.31 -5.25 -32.30
CA ILE A 101 -7.72 -6.60 -32.20
C ILE A 101 -6.21 -6.53 -31.89
N HIS A 102 -5.52 -5.46 -32.31
CA HIS A 102 -4.06 -5.38 -32.22
C HIS A 102 -3.52 -4.41 -31.15
N LEU A 103 -4.29 -3.44 -30.66
CA LEU A 103 -3.88 -2.50 -29.59
C LEU A 103 -4.56 -2.81 -28.24
N ARG A 104 -3.84 -2.52 -27.15
CA ARG A 104 -4.33 -2.54 -25.75
C ARG A 104 -4.94 -1.22 -25.30
N ASN A 105 -4.45 -0.12 -25.87
CA ASN A 105 -5.01 1.23 -25.73
C ASN A 105 -5.54 1.72 -27.09
N PRO A 106 -6.46 0.97 -27.74
CA PRO A 106 -6.94 1.32 -29.08
C PRO A 106 -7.54 2.73 -29.11
N GLU A 107 -8.16 3.20 -28.01
CA GLU A 107 -8.72 4.54 -27.84
C GLU A 107 -7.80 5.68 -28.28
N VAL A 108 -6.48 5.53 -28.08
CA VAL A 108 -5.47 6.53 -28.43
C VAL A 108 -5.37 6.76 -29.94
N LEU A 109 -5.60 5.72 -30.76
CA LEU A 109 -5.67 5.84 -32.22
C LEU A 109 -7.12 5.89 -32.71
N GLU A 110 -8.07 5.25 -32.01
CA GLU A 110 -9.48 5.24 -32.39
C GLU A 110 -10.08 6.63 -32.37
N GLN A 111 -9.85 7.46 -31.34
CA GLN A 111 -10.39 8.83 -31.34
C GLN A 111 -9.95 9.60 -32.59
N THR A 112 -8.69 9.41 -32.97
CA THR A 112 -8.04 10.04 -34.12
C THR A 112 -8.42 9.41 -35.47
N LEU A 113 -8.98 8.19 -35.49
CA LEU A 113 -9.53 7.52 -36.68
C LEU A 113 -11.06 7.67 -36.80
N LEU A 114 -11.74 7.92 -35.67
CA LEU A 114 -13.16 8.25 -35.58
C LEU A 114 -13.40 9.70 -36.01
N ASP A 115 -12.55 10.63 -35.55
CA ASP A 115 -12.42 11.99 -36.08
C ASP A 115 -10.97 12.27 -36.57
N PRO A 116 -10.69 11.98 -37.86
CA PRO A 116 -9.44 12.34 -38.52
C PRO A 116 -9.19 13.85 -38.65
N THR A 117 -10.19 14.70 -38.43
CA THR A 117 -10.16 16.14 -38.73
C THR A 117 -9.80 17.03 -37.52
N SER A 118 -9.98 16.50 -36.30
CA SER A 118 -9.58 17.16 -35.04
C SER A 118 -8.17 17.76 -35.07
N ALA A 119 -7.97 18.90 -34.41
CA ALA A 119 -6.65 19.51 -34.27
C ALA A 119 -5.61 18.52 -33.72
N PRO A 120 -4.31 18.61 -34.10
CA PRO A 120 -3.30 17.73 -33.54
C PRO A 120 -3.22 17.94 -32.02
N PRO A 121 -3.19 16.87 -31.20
CA PRO A 121 -3.06 17.02 -29.76
C PRO A 121 -1.78 17.82 -29.46
N THR A 122 -1.88 18.82 -28.59
CA THR A 122 -0.85 19.85 -28.39
C THR A 122 0.30 19.37 -27.49
N GLY A 123 1.04 18.41 -28.03
CA GLY A 123 2.14 17.68 -27.40
C GLY A 123 2.28 16.32 -28.06
N GLY A 124 3.50 15.76 -28.13
CA GLY A 124 3.73 14.45 -28.75
C GLY A 124 2.80 13.39 -28.17
N GLY A 125 2.02 12.73 -29.03
CA GLY A 125 0.89 11.89 -28.63
C GLY A 125 1.28 10.69 -27.79
N GLU A 126 0.33 10.17 -27.00
CA GLU A 126 0.57 8.95 -26.23
C GLU A 126 0.89 7.77 -27.18
N PRO A 127 1.91 6.94 -26.87
CA PRO A 127 2.29 5.87 -27.77
C PRO A 127 1.33 4.68 -27.72
N LEU A 128 1.16 4.06 -28.88
CA LEU A 128 0.26 2.93 -29.12
C LEU A 128 0.89 1.64 -28.61
N ARG A 129 0.19 0.91 -27.76
CA ARG A 129 0.65 -0.32 -27.11
C ARG A 129 -0.07 -1.50 -27.74
N PHE A 130 0.65 -2.39 -28.41
CA PHE A 130 0.06 -3.57 -29.05
C PHE A 130 -0.30 -4.66 -28.03
N VAL A 131 -1.26 -5.53 -28.36
CA VAL A 131 -1.66 -6.69 -27.54
C VAL A 131 -0.47 -7.63 -27.32
N ASP A 132 0.40 -7.79 -28.32
CA ASP A 132 1.67 -8.53 -28.25
C ASP A 132 2.79 -7.84 -27.44
N GLY A 133 2.57 -6.62 -26.96
CA GLY A 133 3.52 -5.88 -26.12
C GLY A 133 4.56 -5.02 -26.85
N ARG A 134 4.47 -4.87 -28.19
CA ARG A 134 5.17 -3.78 -28.90
C ARG A 134 4.61 -2.41 -28.53
N VAL A 135 5.40 -1.34 -28.68
CA VAL A 135 4.98 0.05 -28.43
C VAL A 135 5.47 0.96 -29.56
N PHE A 136 4.55 1.75 -30.13
CA PHE A 136 4.81 2.64 -31.25
C PHE A 136 4.52 4.10 -30.89
N GLU A 137 5.49 4.98 -31.15
CA GLU A 137 5.26 6.42 -31.25
C GLU A 137 4.44 6.65 -32.52
N HIS A 138 3.39 7.45 -32.42
CA HIS A 138 2.59 7.83 -33.58
C HIS A 138 2.56 9.35 -33.69
N ASP A 139 2.96 9.86 -34.85
CA ASP A 139 2.72 11.24 -35.23
C ASP A 139 1.46 11.28 -36.12
N SER A 140 0.55 12.20 -35.82
CA SER A 140 -0.64 12.40 -36.64
C SER A 140 -0.80 13.87 -36.99
N ARG A 141 -0.69 14.17 -38.29
CA ARG A 141 -0.80 15.53 -38.81
C ARG A 141 -2.00 15.66 -39.76
N PRO A 142 -2.77 16.77 -39.68
CA PRO A 142 -3.84 17.04 -40.62
C PRO A 142 -3.29 17.09 -42.06
N HIS A 143 -3.99 16.46 -43.01
CA HIS A 143 -3.57 16.32 -44.39
C HIS A 143 -4.74 16.61 -45.37
N PRO A 144 -4.69 17.70 -46.18
CA PRO A 144 -5.77 18.06 -47.12
C PRO A 144 -5.98 17.09 -48.30
N ILE A 145 -7.25 16.85 -48.67
CA ILE A 145 -7.80 15.75 -49.49
C ILE A 145 -9.05 16.23 -50.30
N ASP A 146 -9.20 15.83 -51.59
CA ASP A 146 -10.03 16.50 -52.61
C ASP A 146 -11.48 16.11 -52.37
N GLY A 147 -12.16 16.94 -51.59
CA GLY A 147 -13.60 16.93 -51.40
C GLY A 147 -14.03 16.34 -50.09
N ASP A 148 -13.31 15.34 -49.62
CA ASP A 148 -13.64 14.69 -48.36
C ASP A 148 -12.88 15.29 -47.18
N GLY A 149 -11.62 15.75 -47.34
CA GLY A 149 -10.74 15.94 -46.18
C GLY A 149 -9.91 17.23 -46.08
N VAL A 150 -9.76 17.68 -44.83
CA VAL A 150 -8.44 17.52 -44.23
C VAL A 150 -8.55 16.19 -43.48
N GLY A 151 -8.10 15.12 -44.12
CA GLY A 151 -7.99 13.81 -43.48
C GLY A 151 -6.73 13.79 -42.62
N ARG A 152 -6.22 12.59 -42.31
CA ARG A 152 -5.04 12.47 -41.44
C ARG A 152 -3.97 11.56 -42.00
N PHE A 153 -2.76 12.08 -42.00
CA PHE A 153 -1.53 11.32 -42.13
C PHE A 153 -1.15 10.79 -40.76
N PHE A 154 -0.85 9.50 -40.67
CA PHE A 154 -0.24 8.86 -39.51
C PHE A 154 1.12 8.26 -39.88
N GLY A 155 2.16 8.67 -39.16
CA GLY A 155 3.47 8.02 -39.15
C GLY A 155 3.63 7.19 -37.87
N PHE A 156 3.95 5.91 -38.00
CA PHE A 156 4.09 4.97 -36.89
C PHE A 156 5.53 4.47 -36.76
N ARG A 157 6.17 4.79 -35.65
CA ARG A 157 7.57 4.45 -35.34
C ARG A 157 7.65 3.49 -34.18
N ASP A 158 8.34 2.37 -34.37
CA ASP A 158 8.59 1.44 -33.27
C ASP A 158 9.50 2.11 -32.22
N ILE A 159 8.99 2.26 -30.99
CA ILE A 159 9.76 2.74 -29.83
C ILE A 159 9.84 1.69 -28.73
N THR A 160 9.52 0.42 -29.02
CA THR A 160 9.36 -0.64 -28.00
C THR A 160 10.58 -0.71 -27.07
N GLU A 161 11.79 -0.69 -27.63
CA GLU A 161 13.04 -0.71 -26.85
C GLU A 161 13.32 0.63 -26.16
N ARG A 162 13.03 1.76 -26.81
CA ARG A 162 13.22 3.10 -26.24
C ARG A 162 12.33 3.33 -25.02
N GLN A 163 11.02 3.10 -25.14
CA GLN A 163 10.11 3.31 -24.03
C GLN A 163 10.36 2.29 -22.91
N ARG A 164 10.66 1.02 -23.22
CA ARG A 164 11.08 0.05 -22.19
C ARG A 164 12.34 0.53 -21.46
N THR A 165 13.31 1.12 -22.16
CA THR A 165 14.53 1.65 -21.52
C THR A 165 14.26 2.92 -20.69
N GLU A 166 13.50 3.88 -21.20
CA GLU A 166 13.15 5.12 -20.49
C GLU A 166 12.26 4.83 -19.26
N GLU A 167 11.27 3.94 -19.39
CA GLU A 167 10.40 3.50 -18.30
C GLU A 167 11.17 2.68 -17.26
N TRP A 168 12.09 1.82 -17.67
CA TRP A 168 12.99 1.09 -16.76
C TRP A 168 13.93 2.02 -16.00
N LEU A 169 14.54 3.01 -16.67
CA LEU A 169 15.37 4.03 -16.03
C LEU A 169 14.55 4.92 -15.07
N ARG A 170 13.30 5.23 -15.41
CA ARG A 170 12.36 5.92 -14.50
C ARG A 170 12.04 5.05 -13.28
N VAL A 171 11.69 3.78 -13.46
CA VAL A 171 11.41 2.84 -12.37
C VAL A 171 12.65 2.62 -11.49
N GLN A 172 13.84 2.51 -12.06
CA GLN A 172 15.12 2.47 -11.34
C GLN A 172 15.32 3.73 -10.47
N SER A 173 15.17 4.92 -11.05
CA SER A 173 15.33 6.19 -10.34
C SER A 173 14.27 6.38 -9.25
N SER A 174 13.02 5.99 -9.52
CA SER A 174 11.92 6.00 -8.55
C SER A 174 12.14 4.99 -7.41
N ALA A 175 12.62 3.78 -7.70
CA ALA A 175 12.93 2.77 -6.68
C ALA A 175 14.08 3.23 -5.76
N ILE A 176 15.15 3.80 -6.31
CA ILE A 176 16.25 4.38 -5.54
C ILE A 176 15.76 5.57 -4.68
N SER A 177 14.80 6.36 -5.20
CA SER A 177 14.23 7.52 -4.50
C SER A 177 13.21 7.15 -3.42
N ALA A 178 12.49 6.05 -3.59
CA ALA A 178 11.48 5.53 -2.67
C ALA A 178 12.05 4.53 -1.65
N ALA A 179 13.27 4.04 -1.84
CA ALA A 179 13.95 3.17 -0.89
C ALA A 179 14.05 3.85 0.50
N ALA A 180 13.50 3.20 1.53
CA ALA A 180 13.51 3.73 2.90
C ALA A 180 14.91 3.86 3.51
N ASP A 181 15.88 3.09 3.00
CA ASP A 181 17.29 3.22 3.35
C ASP A 181 17.94 4.41 2.64
N ALA A 182 18.89 5.05 3.31
CA ALA A 182 19.71 6.11 2.74
C ALA A 182 20.74 5.50 1.76
N ILE A 183 20.62 5.84 0.48
CA ILE A 183 21.53 5.42 -0.58
C ILE A 183 22.47 6.58 -0.93
N VAL A 184 23.77 6.29 -0.99
CA VAL A 184 24.85 7.23 -1.33
C VAL A 184 25.73 6.61 -2.41
N ILE A 185 25.98 7.33 -3.49
CA ILE A 185 26.89 6.91 -4.57
C ILE A 185 28.11 7.83 -4.55
N THR A 186 29.32 7.26 -4.56
CA THR A 186 30.59 8.00 -4.61
C THR A 186 31.44 7.62 -5.81
N ASP A 187 32.38 8.49 -6.21
CA ASP A 187 33.50 8.10 -7.06
C ASP A 187 34.45 7.10 -6.35
N ALA A 188 35.47 6.62 -7.07
CA ALA A 188 36.52 5.74 -6.57
C ALA A 188 37.45 6.37 -5.51
N LEU A 189 37.34 7.66 -5.20
CA LEU A 189 38.05 8.36 -4.12
C LEU A 189 37.16 8.57 -2.88
N GLY A 190 35.89 8.14 -2.94
CA GLY A 190 34.91 8.35 -1.89
C GLY A 190 34.31 9.76 -1.87
N THR A 191 34.28 10.47 -3.00
CA THR A 191 33.56 11.74 -3.17
C THR A 191 32.11 11.47 -3.57
N ILE A 192 31.15 11.96 -2.79
CA ILE A 192 29.71 11.80 -3.04
C ILE A 192 29.34 12.45 -4.38
N GLN A 193 28.74 11.68 -5.27
CA GLN A 193 28.17 12.13 -6.54
C GLN A 193 26.65 12.20 -6.50
N SER A 194 25.99 11.33 -5.73
CA SER A 194 24.52 11.30 -5.62
C SER A 194 24.09 10.76 -4.25
N VAL A 195 22.93 11.21 -3.76
CA VAL A 195 22.24 10.68 -2.58
C VAL A 195 20.73 10.66 -2.81
N ASN A 196 20.02 9.68 -2.25
CA ASN A 196 18.56 9.60 -2.34
C ASN A 196 17.84 10.49 -1.28
N PRO A 197 16.51 10.70 -1.35
CA PRO A 197 15.76 11.49 -0.37
C PRO A 197 15.92 10.98 1.07
N SER A 198 15.97 9.66 1.26
CA SER A 198 16.12 9.01 2.57
C SER A 198 17.46 9.35 3.25
N PHE A 199 18.53 9.63 2.50
CA PHE A 199 19.76 10.21 3.05
C PHE A 199 19.51 11.59 3.68
N THR A 200 18.70 12.43 3.05
CA THR A 200 18.35 13.74 3.61
C THR A 200 17.50 13.59 4.87
N ALA A 201 16.52 12.68 4.86
CA ALA A 201 15.68 12.39 6.01
C ALA A 201 16.46 11.82 7.21
N ILE A 202 17.39 10.89 6.99
CA ILE A 202 18.18 10.26 8.06
C ILE A 202 19.29 11.18 8.57
N THR A 203 20.03 11.87 7.69
CA THR A 203 21.23 12.63 8.12
C THR A 203 20.98 14.11 8.42
N GLY A 204 19.87 14.67 7.94
CA GLY A 204 19.56 16.10 8.02
C GLY A 204 20.35 16.99 7.05
N TYR A 205 21.25 16.43 6.25
CA TYR A 205 21.96 17.16 5.19
C TYR A 205 21.22 17.07 3.86
N ARG A 206 21.01 18.20 3.19
CA ARG A 206 20.40 18.23 1.84
C ARG A 206 21.43 17.75 0.80
N SER A 207 20.94 17.19 -0.31
CA SER A 207 21.78 16.64 -1.39
C SER A 207 22.84 17.62 -1.89
N ASP A 208 22.46 18.85 -2.21
CA ASP A 208 23.32 19.95 -2.66
C ASP A 208 24.36 20.41 -1.61
N GLU A 209 24.18 20.08 -0.33
CA GLU A 209 25.19 20.32 0.71
C GLU A 209 26.27 19.23 0.75
N VAL A 210 26.03 18.04 0.17
CA VAL A 210 26.90 16.87 0.29
C VAL A 210 27.50 16.37 -1.02
N ILE A 211 26.91 16.68 -2.19
CA ILE A 211 27.57 16.40 -3.48
C ILE A 211 28.94 17.10 -3.50
N GLY A 212 29.97 16.39 -3.98
CA GLY A 212 31.36 16.87 -3.96
C GLY A 212 32.07 16.75 -2.60
N ARG A 213 31.40 16.27 -1.53
CA ARG A 213 32.02 16.01 -0.21
C ARG A 213 32.30 14.53 0.00
N ASN A 214 33.17 14.21 0.96
CA ASN A 214 33.44 12.83 1.37
C ASN A 214 32.53 12.43 2.56
N PRO A 215 32.00 11.18 2.64
CA PRO A 215 31.10 10.74 3.71
C PRO A 215 31.60 10.89 5.16
N ARG A 216 32.90 11.15 5.37
CA ARG A 216 33.48 11.47 6.69
C ARG A 216 32.81 12.63 7.43
N ILE A 217 32.02 13.48 6.75
CA ILE A 217 31.18 14.52 7.37
C ILE A 217 30.24 13.97 8.46
N LEU A 218 29.86 12.69 8.38
CA LEU A 218 28.99 12.04 9.36
C LEU A 218 29.76 11.45 10.58
N LYS A 219 31.09 11.39 10.56
CA LYS A 219 31.90 10.63 11.56
C LYS A 219 31.63 11.14 12.98
N SER A 220 31.09 10.27 13.84
CA SER A 220 30.83 10.58 15.26
C SER A 220 32.12 10.72 16.08
N GLY A 221 33.14 9.92 15.74
CA GLY A 221 34.33 9.70 16.56
C GLY A 221 34.22 8.55 17.57
N ARG A 222 33.15 7.72 17.50
CA ARG A 222 32.98 6.52 18.36
C ARG A 222 33.75 5.29 17.85
N GLN A 223 34.07 5.24 16.56
CA GLN A 223 34.85 4.18 15.93
C GLN A 223 36.32 4.60 15.83
N ASP A 224 37.24 3.68 16.15
CA ASP A 224 38.68 3.89 15.98
C ASP A 224 39.10 3.88 14.50
N ASP A 225 40.36 4.23 14.23
CA ASP A 225 40.86 4.27 12.86
C ASP A 225 41.27 2.88 12.32
N ALA A 226 41.35 1.83 13.15
CA ALA A 226 41.58 0.46 12.70
C ALA A 226 40.33 -0.13 12.03
N PHE A 227 39.14 0.21 12.56
CA PHE A 227 37.83 -0.04 11.95
C PHE A 227 37.75 0.60 10.54
N TYR A 228 38.08 1.89 10.42
CA TYR A 228 38.06 2.58 9.13
C TYR A 228 39.12 2.06 8.15
N GLN A 229 40.32 1.70 8.62
CA GLN A 229 41.33 1.03 7.77
C GLN A 229 40.84 -0.31 7.24
N THR A 230 40.11 -1.08 8.06
CA THR A 230 39.56 -2.38 7.65
C THR A 230 38.45 -2.19 6.61
N LEU A 231 37.52 -1.26 6.83
CA LEU A 231 36.51 -0.85 5.86
C LEU A 231 37.12 -0.48 4.51
N TRP A 232 38.10 0.43 4.50
CA TRP A 232 38.78 0.87 3.26
C TRP A 232 39.54 -0.27 2.57
N ARG A 233 40.14 -1.20 3.34
CA ARG A 233 40.84 -2.36 2.78
C ARG A 233 39.89 -3.30 2.04
N THR A 234 38.73 -3.63 2.63
CA THR A 234 37.69 -4.47 2.01
C THR A 234 37.19 -3.85 0.71
N ILE A 235 36.73 -2.60 0.72
CA ILE A 235 36.11 -2.00 -0.47
C ILE A 235 37.13 -1.78 -1.60
N ASN A 236 38.38 -1.41 -1.28
CA ASN A 236 39.44 -1.25 -2.28
C ASN A 236 39.96 -2.57 -2.84
N ALA A 237 39.79 -3.70 -2.14
CA ALA A 237 40.03 -5.03 -2.69
C ALA A 237 38.97 -5.43 -3.76
N GLY A 238 37.85 -4.72 -3.82
CA GLY A 238 36.70 -5.07 -4.65
C GLY A 238 35.67 -5.95 -3.94
N GLU A 239 35.72 -6.03 -2.61
CA GLU A 239 34.80 -6.79 -1.77
C GLU A 239 33.70 -5.89 -1.17
N VAL A 240 32.54 -6.47 -0.85
CA VAL A 240 31.44 -5.74 -0.21
C VAL A 240 31.67 -5.66 1.30
N TRP A 241 31.92 -4.46 1.82
CA TRP A 241 31.98 -4.24 3.26
C TRP A 241 30.57 -4.15 3.86
N ARG A 242 30.40 -4.68 5.08
CA ARG A 242 29.17 -4.56 5.88
C ARG A 242 29.55 -4.36 7.35
N GLY A 243 28.82 -3.50 8.05
CA GLY A 243 29.01 -3.30 9.50
C GLY A 243 28.04 -2.29 10.10
N GLU A 244 28.07 -2.17 11.42
CA GLU A 244 27.40 -1.10 12.16
C GLU A 244 28.41 -0.07 12.66
N LEU A 245 28.05 1.21 12.61
CA LEU A 245 28.84 2.30 13.16
C LEU A 245 27.92 3.40 13.71
N VAL A 246 28.45 4.25 14.58
CA VAL A 246 27.70 5.40 15.11
C VAL A 246 28.08 6.61 14.26
N ASN A 247 27.10 7.26 13.65
CA ASN A 247 27.29 8.50 12.92
C ASN A 247 26.55 9.65 13.61
N ARG A 248 26.75 10.86 13.10
CA ARG A 248 26.21 12.11 13.63
C ARG A 248 25.40 12.81 12.54
N ARG A 249 24.15 13.15 12.85
CA ARG A 249 23.29 13.98 12.00
C ARG A 249 23.75 15.44 12.02
N LYS A 250 23.23 16.25 11.10
CA LYS A 250 23.56 17.69 10.95
C LYS A 250 23.30 18.54 12.20
N ASP A 251 22.31 18.17 13.01
CA ASP A 251 21.96 18.79 14.29
C ASP A 251 22.90 18.42 15.46
N GLY A 252 23.82 17.47 15.24
CA GLY A 252 24.73 16.95 16.26
C GLY A 252 24.28 15.65 16.92
N VAL A 253 23.04 15.19 16.71
CA VAL A 253 22.49 13.96 17.29
C VAL A 253 23.23 12.73 16.78
N LEU A 254 23.59 11.82 17.69
CA LEU A 254 24.19 10.53 17.35
C LEU A 254 23.12 9.52 16.98
N TYR A 255 23.37 8.72 15.94
CA TYR A 255 22.50 7.63 15.50
C TYR A 255 23.33 6.38 15.16
N THR A 256 22.74 5.20 15.32
CA THR A 256 23.37 3.93 14.96
C THR A 256 22.99 3.58 13.53
N GLU A 257 23.99 3.52 12.67
CA GLU A 257 23.85 3.26 11.24
C GLU A 257 24.34 1.84 10.93
N GLN A 258 23.44 1.00 10.42
CA GLN A 258 23.81 -0.27 9.79
C GLN A 258 24.06 0.00 8.31
N MET A 259 25.24 -0.36 7.81
CA MET A 259 25.72 0.11 6.51
C MET A 259 26.40 -1.01 5.70
N SER A 260 26.11 -1.06 4.41
CA SER A 260 26.87 -1.83 3.41
C SER A 260 27.56 -0.87 2.42
N ILE A 261 28.68 -1.30 1.85
CA ILE A 261 29.41 -0.58 0.81
C ILE A 261 29.84 -1.58 -0.27
N ALA A 262 29.39 -1.39 -1.51
CA ALA A 262 29.70 -2.23 -2.65
C ALA A 262 30.51 -1.44 -3.72
N PRO A 263 31.65 -1.96 -4.18
CA PRO A 263 32.43 -1.35 -5.26
C PRO A 263 31.86 -1.68 -6.65
N MET A 264 31.48 -0.66 -7.42
CA MET A 264 31.09 -0.81 -8.83
C MET A 264 32.30 -0.67 -9.76
N ARG A 265 32.39 -1.56 -10.76
CA ARG A 265 33.47 -1.54 -11.75
C ARG A 265 33.10 -0.76 -13.01
N GLY A 266 34.11 -0.13 -13.62
CA GLY A 266 34.03 0.45 -14.96
C GLY A 266 34.23 -0.61 -16.06
N PRO A 267 34.04 -0.25 -17.34
CA PRO A 267 34.28 -1.15 -18.48
C PRO A 267 35.74 -1.63 -18.60
N ASP A 268 36.67 -0.99 -17.91
CA ASP A 268 38.09 -1.36 -17.82
C ASP A 268 38.38 -2.34 -16.65
N GLY A 269 37.35 -2.79 -15.93
CA GLY A 269 37.44 -3.70 -14.79
C GLY A 269 37.92 -3.05 -13.47
N ARG A 270 38.27 -1.76 -13.48
CA ARG A 270 38.69 -1.03 -12.27
C ARG A 270 37.48 -0.56 -11.48
N ILE A 271 37.65 -0.33 -10.18
CA ILE A 271 36.59 0.29 -9.35
C ILE A 271 36.44 1.74 -9.82
N ALA A 272 35.23 2.10 -10.24
CA ALA A 272 34.89 3.45 -10.73
C ALA A 272 34.09 4.24 -9.69
N HIS A 273 33.25 3.54 -8.92
CA HIS A 273 32.32 4.12 -7.95
C HIS A 273 32.13 3.18 -6.75
N PHE A 274 31.61 3.69 -5.64
CA PHE A 274 31.06 2.88 -4.55
C PHE A 274 29.58 3.22 -4.34
N ILE A 275 28.74 2.21 -4.13
CA ILE A 275 27.37 2.39 -3.62
C ILE A 275 27.37 2.02 -2.14
N ALA A 276 26.80 2.90 -1.32
CA ALA A 276 26.58 2.67 0.09
C ALA A 276 25.09 2.71 0.41
N VAL A 277 24.59 1.67 1.09
CA VAL A 277 23.21 1.58 1.59
C VAL A 277 23.26 1.64 3.11
N LYS A 278 22.42 2.48 3.72
CA LYS A 278 22.49 2.87 5.13
C LYS A 278 21.09 2.84 5.77
N ARG A 279 20.94 2.09 6.85
CA ARG A 279 19.72 2.02 7.67
C ARG A 279 19.97 2.62 9.05
N ASP A 280 19.11 3.53 9.49
CA ASP A 280 19.08 3.95 10.89
C ASP A 280 18.39 2.85 11.71
N VAL A 281 19.16 2.17 12.58
CA VAL A 281 18.65 1.08 13.42
C VAL A 281 18.40 1.49 14.87
N THR A 282 18.49 2.80 15.17
CA THR A 282 18.42 3.35 16.54
C THR A 282 17.10 2.99 17.24
N HIS A 283 15.96 3.21 16.57
CA HIS A 283 14.64 2.86 17.14
C HIS A 283 14.41 1.34 17.22
N ARG A 284 14.85 0.57 16.22
CA ARG A 284 14.69 -0.90 16.23
C ARG A 284 15.48 -1.54 17.39
N ARG A 285 16.74 -1.15 17.58
CA ARG A 285 17.56 -1.62 18.73
C ARG A 285 16.94 -1.21 20.06
N ALA A 286 16.33 -0.03 20.17
CA ALA A 286 15.64 0.39 21.39
C ALA A 286 14.41 -0.49 21.71
N ALA A 287 13.60 -0.83 20.69
CA ALA A 287 12.45 -1.72 20.84
C ALA A 287 12.85 -3.16 21.15
N GLU A 288 13.82 -3.73 20.43
CA GLU A 288 14.33 -5.09 20.65
C GLU A 288 15.01 -5.24 22.02
N ALA A 289 15.80 -4.24 22.44
CA ALA A 289 16.39 -4.25 23.79
C ALA A 289 15.31 -4.11 24.88
N ALA A 290 14.29 -3.27 24.67
CA ALA A 290 13.18 -3.15 25.62
C ALA A 290 12.34 -4.43 25.70
N LEU A 291 12.10 -5.12 24.57
CA LEU A 291 11.38 -6.40 24.55
C LEU A 291 12.19 -7.49 25.26
N ARG A 292 13.48 -7.67 24.92
CA ARG A 292 14.36 -8.63 25.60
C ARG A 292 14.51 -8.32 27.09
N GLN A 293 14.69 -7.06 27.47
CA GLN A 293 14.73 -6.65 28.87
C GLN A 293 13.38 -6.90 29.58
N SER A 294 12.26 -6.82 28.86
CA SER A 294 10.94 -7.19 29.37
C SER A 294 10.84 -8.70 29.58
N GLU A 295 11.27 -9.53 28.64
CA GLU A 295 11.26 -11.00 28.73
C GLU A 295 12.17 -11.53 29.85
N GLU A 296 13.41 -11.03 29.93
CA GLU A 296 14.36 -11.37 31.01
C GLU A 296 13.80 -10.94 32.38
N ARG A 297 13.16 -9.76 32.45
CA ARG A 297 12.47 -9.28 33.66
C ARG A 297 11.24 -10.11 34.00
N PHE A 298 10.43 -10.52 33.03
CA PHE A 298 9.25 -11.37 33.25
C PHE A 298 9.67 -12.74 33.79
N ARG A 299 10.70 -13.36 33.20
CA ARG A 299 11.28 -14.63 33.68
C ARG A 299 11.81 -14.49 35.12
N TYR A 300 12.64 -13.47 35.37
CA TYR A 300 13.16 -13.22 36.71
C TYR A 300 12.06 -12.98 37.75
N LEU A 301 11.02 -12.21 37.42
CA LEU A 301 9.87 -11.98 38.31
C LEU A 301 9.06 -13.27 38.54
N ALA A 302 8.89 -14.10 37.52
CA ALA A 302 8.15 -15.36 37.63
C ALA A 302 8.88 -16.41 38.49
N GLU A 303 10.21 -16.51 38.35
CA GLU A 303 11.04 -17.50 39.07
C GLU A 303 11.30 -17.11 40.55
N ASN A 304 11.30 -15.81 40.86
CA ASN A 304 11.58 -15.29 42.22
C ASN A 304 10.31 -14.95 43.04
N THR A 305 9.13 -15.09 42.46
CA THR A 305 7.85 -14.91 43.18
C THR A 305 7.65 -16.05 44.21
N PRO A 306 7.08 -15.78 45.41
CA PRO A 306 6.79 -16.82 46.40
C PRO A 306 5.53 -17.64 46.08
N ASP A 307 4.61 -17.09 45.29
CA ASP A 307 3.43 -17.78 44.76
C ASP A 307 3.83 -18.77 43.64
N TRP A 308 3.08 -19.86 43.49
CA TRP A 308 3.27 -20.82 42.41
C TRP A 308 2.48 -20.38 41.18
N ILE A 309 3.20 -19.85 40.18
CA ILE A 309 2.66 -19.54 38.84
C ILE A 309 2.56 -20.82 38.02
N TRP A 310 1.44 -21.03 37.32
CA TRP A 310 1.16 -22.18 36.48
C TRP A 310 0.36 -21.84 35.22
N GLU A 311 0.46 -22.66 34.18
CA GLU A 311 -0.46 -22.71 33.03
C GLU A 311 -0.92 -24.16 32.80
N VAL A 312 -2.17 -24.34 32.35
CA VAL A 312 -2.78 -25.63 31.96
C VAL A 312 -3.39 -25.55 30.56
N ASP A 313 -3.43 -26.67 29.86
CA ASP A 313 -4.06 -26.82 28.54
C ASP A 313 -5.60 -26.90 28.57
N GLU A 314 -6.21 -27.03 27.39
CA GLU A 314 -7.64 -27.29 27.18
C GLU A 314 -8.16 -28.56 27.90
N GLN A 315 -7.27 -29.51 28.25
CA GLN A 315 -7.58 -30.73 29.00
C GLN A 315 -7.30 -30.59 30.51
N MET A 316 -7.01 -29.37 30.99
CA MET A 316 -6.66 -29.05 32.38
C MET A 316 -5.41 -29.78 32.90
N ARG A 317 -4.42 -30.05 32.02
CA ARG A 317 -3.10 -30.56 32.40
C ARG A 317 -2.08 -29.42 32.46
N TYR A 318 -1.20 -29.42 33.45
CA TYR A 318 -0.15 -28.42 33.57
C TYR A 318 0.80 -28.45 32.34
N THR A 319 0.85 -27.34 31.60
CA THR A 319 1.76 -27.12 30.47
C THR A 319 3.01 -26.35 30.89
N TYR A 320 2.88 -25.51 31.91
CA TYR A 320 3.98 -24.78 32.55
C TYR A 320 3.75 -24.70 34.05
N VAL A 321 4.81 -24.84 34.83
CA VAL A 321 4.84 -24.45 36.24
C VAL A 321 6.16 -23.79 36.59
N SER A 322 6.08 -22.74 37.40
CA SER A 322 7.26 -22.05 37.95
C SER A 322 7.88 -22.83 39.13
N GLN A 323 9.15 -22.50 39.43
CA GLN A 323 9.90 -23.09 40.54
C GLN A 323 9.25 -22.87 41.94
N GLY A 324 8.24 -22.00 42.05
CA GLY A 324 7.43 -21.83 43.26
C GLY A 324 6.77 -23.12 43.76
N VAL A 325 6.42 -24.05 42.86
CA VAL A 325 5.80 -25.35 43.24
C VAL A 325 6.70 -26.19 44.15
N ALA A 326 8.03 -26.08 44.00
CA ALA A 326 9.00 -26.78 44.85
C ALA A 326 9.07 -26.21 46.27
N LYS A 327 8.66 -24.94 46.48
CA LYS A 327 8.58 -24.29 47.80
C LYS A 327 7.22 -24.52 48.47
N LEU A 328 6.14 -24.61 47.68
CA LEU A 328 4.76 -24.70 48.17
C LEU A 328 4.24 -26.15 48.34
N LEU A 329 4.63 -27.07 47.46
CA LEU A 329 4.16 -28.47 47.46
C LEU A 329 5.30 -29.52 47.44
N GLY A 330 6.57 -29.10 47.34
CA GLY A 330 7.74 -29.99 47.43
C GLY A 330 8.06 -30.83 46.18
N TYR A 331 7.30 -30.64 45.10
CA TYR A 331 7.51 -31.29 43.80
C TYR A 331 8.44 -30.45 42.89
N SER A 332 9.17 -31.08 41.98
CA SER A 332 9.84 -30.35 40.89
C SER A 332 8.84 -29.94 39.80
N PRO A 333 9.18 -28.98 38.91
CA PRO A 333 8.34 -28.68 37.75
C PRO A 333 8.00 -29.91 36.90
N ASP A 334 9.00 -30.75 36.64
CA ASP A 334 8.87 -31.96 35.81
C ASP A 334 8.02 -33.06 36.47
N ASP A 335 7.91 -33.07 37.80
CA ASP A 335 6.97 -33.93 38.53
C ASP A 335 5.50 -33.52 38.28
N ILE A 336 5.22 -32.31 37.80
CA ILE A 336 3.88 -31.71 37.76
C ILE A 336 3.35 -31.49 36.34
N VAL A 337 4.22 -31.15 35.38
CA VAL A 337 3.84 -31.01 33.97
C VAL A 337 3.15 -32.30 33.46
N GLY A 338 2.02 -32.14 32.78
CA GLY A 338 1.16 -33.23 32.30
C GLY A 338 0.16 -33.80 33.31
N LYS A 339 0.31 -33.56 34.62
CA LYS A 339 -0.73 -33.86 35.62
C LYS A 339 -1.85 -32.83 35.59
N THR A 340 -3.01 -33.17 36.15
CA THR A 340 -4.12 -32.23 36.38
C THR A 340 -4.06 -31.67 37.82
N PRO A 341 -4.68 -30.51 38.10
CA PRO A 341 -4.83 -30.00 39.48
C PRO A 341 -5.47 -31.02 40.44
N PHE A 342 -6.37 -31.88 39.93
CA PHE A 342 -7.05 -32.90 40.74
C PHE A 342 -6.12 -34.02 41.22
N ASP A 343 -5.00 -34.26 40.53
CA ASP A 343 -4.00 -35.26 40.93
C ASP A 343 -3.18 -34.82 42.16
N LEU A 344 -3.37 -33.57 42.61
CA LEU A 344 -2.71 -32.95 43.76
C LEU A 344 -3.67 -32.69 44.94
N MET A 345 -4.93 -33.17 44.90
CA MET A 345 -5.96 -32.86 45.89
C MET A 345 -6.50 -34.13 46.58
N PRO A 346 -6.94 -34.05 47.86
CA PRO A 346 -7.67 -35.14 48.51
C PRO A 346 -8.98 -35.49 47.76
N PRO A 347 -9.44 -36.76 47.76
CA PRO A 347 -10.59 -37.17 46.94
C PRO A 347 -11.90 -36.40 47.19
N GLU A 348 -12.15 -35.97 48.43
CA GLU A 348 -13.31 -35.16 48.79
C GLU A 348 -13.21 -33.70 48.30
N GLU A 349 -12.00 -33.15 48.28
CA GLU A 349 -11.72 -31.82 47.72
C GLU A 349 -11.78 -31.81 46.18
N VAL A 350 -11.34 -32.91 45.55
CA VAL A 350 -11.48 -33.13 44.10
C VAL A 350 -12.93 -33.02 43.63
N VAL A 351 -13.92 -33.40 44.46
CA VAL A 351 -15.34 -33.21 44.14
C VAL A 351 -15.71 -31.73 44.24
N ARG A 352 -15.47 -31.09 45.39
CA ARG A 352 -15.84 -29.69 45.64
C ARG A 352 -15.22 -28.72 44.63
N VAL A 353 -13.93 -28.86 44.35
CA VAL A 353 -13.21 -27.99 43.41
C VAL A 353 -13.67 -28.22 41.97
N ARG A 354 -13.98 -29.47 41.60
CA ARG A 354 -14.51 -29.82 40.27
C ARG A 354 -15.89 -29.23 40.05
N GLU A 355 -16.79 -29.30 41.03
CA GLU A 355 -18.11 -28.66 40.96
C GLU A 355 -18.00 -27.14 40.87
N ALA A 356 -17.15 -26.51 41.69
CA ALA A 356 -16.91 -25.06 41.69
C ALA A 356 -16.32 -24.56 40.36
N LEU A 357 -15.44 -25.34 39.71
CA LEU A 357 -14.86 -24.99 38.41
C LEU A 357 -15.71 -25.40 37.20
N HIS A 358 -16.65 -26.34 37.34
CA HIS A 358 -17.38 -26.93 36.21
C HIS A 358 -18.05 -25.89 35.31
N ALA A 359 -18.84 -24.98 35.91
CA ALA A 359 -19.49 -23.90 35.16
C ALA A 359 -18.50 -22.87 34.64
N THR A 360 -17.41 -22.61 35.36
CA THR A 360 -16.43 -21.57 35.04
C THR A 360 -15.57 -21.97 33.84
N VAL A 361 -15.08 -23.22 33.83
CA VAL A 361 -14.31 -23.82 32.73
C VAL A 361 -15.21 -24.03 31.50
N ALA A 362 -16.43 -24.52 31.68
CA ALA A 362 -17.38 -24.70 30.56
C ALA A 362 -17.72 -23.38 29.85
N ASN A 363 -17.82 -22.26 30.60
CA ASN A 363 -18.03 -20.92 30.05
C ASN A 363 -16.73 -20.18 29.70
N ARG A 364 -15.55 -20.80 29.89
CA ARG A 364 -14.22 -20.20 29.67
C ARG A 364 -14.06 -18.83 30.35
N ALA A 365 -14.55 -18.70 31.58
CA ALA A 365 -14.51 -17.48 32.37
C ALA A 365 -13.36 -17.49 33.40
N PRO A 366 -12.80 -16.34 33.80
CA PRO A 366 -11.78 -16.28 34.86
C PRO A 366 -12.36 -16.65 36.23
N PHE A 367 -11.53 -17.24 37.09
CA PHE A 367 -11.80 -17.46 38.51
C PHE A 367 -10.71 -16.84 39.38
N GLN A 368 -11.09 -16.32 40.54
CA GLN A 368 -10.20 -15.64 41.49
C GLN A 368 -10.49 -16.13 42.90
N ALA A 369 -9.45 -16.19 43.73
CA ALA A 369 -9.54 -16.61 45.14
C ALA A 369 -10.28 -17.95 45.37
N LEU A 370 -10.11 -18.91 44.45
CA LEU A 370 -10.62 -20.26 44.61
C LEU A 370 -9.77 -20.98 45.66
N VAL A 371 -10.29 -21.07 46.88
CA VAL A 371 -9.63 -21.80 47.96
C VAL A 371 -9.70 -23.31 47.69
N ASN A 372 -8.55 -23.98 47.73
CA ASN A 372 -8.37 -25.41 47.42
C ASN A 372 -7.29 -26.04 48.33
N THR A 373 -7.58 -27.25 48.82
CA THR A 373 -6.70 -28.01 49.71
C THR A 373 -5.89 -29.00 48.90
N ASN A 374 -4.56 -28.86 48.93
CA ASN A 374 -3.64 -29.64 48.11
C ASN A 374 -2.72 -30.50 48.98
N LEU A 375 -2.23 -31.59 48.41
CA LEU A 375 -1.31 -32.55 49.01
C LEU A 375 0.13 -32.11 48.73
N HIS A 376 0.85 -31.71 49.78
CA HIS A 376 2.30 -31.55 49.72
C HIS A 376 2.97 -32.94 49.63
N ARG A 377 4.18 -33.00 49.05
CA ARG A 377 4.89 -34.26 48.73
C ARG A 377 5.17 -35.19 49.92
N ASP A 378 5.15 -34.68 51.15
CA ASP A 378 5.28 -35.47 52.38
C ASP A 378 3.93 -36.02 52.92
N GLY A 379 2.82 -35.69 52.28
CA GLY A 379 1.46 -36.08 52.68
C GLY A 379 0.72 -35.06 53.55
N THR A 380 1.29 -33.89 53.83
CA THR A 380 0.58 -32.81 54.55
C THR A 380 -0.41 -32.05 53.65
N LEU A 381 -1.40 -31.40 54.26
CA LEU A 381 -2.42 -30.61 53.58
C LEU A 381 -2.09 -29.12 53.63
N VAL A 382 -2.04 -28.48 52.45
CA VAL A 382 -1.78 -27.04 52.26
C VAL A 382 -3.02 -26.38 51.67
N VAL A 383 -3.49 -25.28 52.28
CA VAL A 383 -4.66 -24.53 51.79
C VAL A 383 -4.18 -23.40 50.88
N LEU A 384 -4.31 -23.62 49.58
CA LEU A 384 -3.97 -22.64 48.56
C LEU A 384 -5.18 -21.75 48.22
N GLU A 385 -4.86 -20.57 47.69
CA GLU A 385 -5.78 -19.61 47.08
C GLU A 385 -5.42 -19.50 45.60
N THR A 386 -6.07 -20.32 44.78
CA THR A 386 -5.85 -20.41 43.34
C THR A 386 -6.59 -19.31 42.60
N THR A 387 -5.92 -18.61 41.69
CA THR A 387 -6.52 -17.63 40.77
C THR A 387 -6.11 -17.94 39.35
N GLY A 388 -7.06 -18.19 38.45
CA GLY A 388 -6.82 -18.60 37.07
C GLY A 388 -7.64 -17.81 36.05
N VAL A 389 -6.98 -17.28 35.03
CA VAL A 389 -7.61 -16.62 33.88
C VAL A 389 -7.56 -17.51 32.63
N PRO A 390 -8.63 -17.57 31.82
CA PRO A 390 -8.57 -18.20 30.51
C PRO A 390 -7.60 -17.42 29.63
N PHE A 391 -6.83 -18.11 28.79
CA PHE A 391 -6.02 -17.47 27.77
C PHE A 391 -6.32 -18.05 26.38
N PHE A 392 -6.01 -17.23 25.37
CA PHE A 392 -6.44 -17.43 23.99
C PHE A 392 -5.26 -17.17 23.05
N ASP A 393 -5.25 -17.80 21.89
CA ASP A 393 -4.31 -17.47 20.81
C ASP A 393 -4.68 -16.18 20.07
N HIS A 394 -3.85 -15.78 19.12
CA HIS A 394 -4.07 -14.61 18.27
C HIS A 394 -5.30 -14.72 17.34
N GLU A 395 -5.87 -15.92 17.19
CA GLU A 395 -7.10 -16.19 16.41
C GLU A 395 -8.36 -16.23 17.32
N GLY A 396 -8.18 -16.03 18.63
CA GLY A 396 -9.27 -16.03 19.62
C GLY A 396 -9.70 -17.43 20.07
N ARG A 397 -8.97 -18.50 19.73
CA ARG A 397 -9.22 -19.84 20.28
C ARG A 397 -8.71 -19.93 21.71
N TRP A 398 -9.50 -20.54 22.58
CA TRP A 398 -9.13 -20.79 23.97
C TRP A 398 -8.10 -21.91 24.06
N LEU A 399 -6.98 -21.66 24.74
CA LEU A 399 -5.86 -22.59 24.88
C LEU A 399 -5.83 -23.32 26.23
N GLY A 400 -6.61 -22.85 27.21
CA GLY A 400 -6.59 -23.32 28.58
C GLY A 400 -6.62 -22.19 29.61
N TYR A 401 -6.00 -22.40 30.76
CA TYR A 401 -5.98 -21.45 31.88
C TYR A 401 -4.57 -21.18 32.37
N ARG A 402 -4.32 -19.97 32.87
CA ARG A 402 -3.07 -19.61 33.54
C ARG A 402 -3.34 -18.85 34.82
N GLY A 403 -2.50 -19.06 35.83
CA GLY A 403 -2.82 -18.63 37.18
C GLY A 403 -1.66 -18.61 38.15
N ILE A 404 -2.01 -18.26 39.39
CA ILE A 404 -1.13 -18.26 40.54
C ILE A 404 -1.82 -18.90 41.74
N ASP A 405 -1.04 -19.64 42.53
CA ASP A 405 -1.46 -20.26 43.79
C ASP A 405 -0.64 -19.70 44.96
N ARG A 406 -1.33 -19.29 46.02
CA ARG A 406 -0.73 -18.74 47.24
C ARG A 406 -1.19 -19.52 48.47
N ASP A 407 -0.29 -19.86 49.39
CA ASP A 407 -0.67 -20.43 50.69
C ASP A 407 -1.39 -19.39 51.55
N ILE A 408 -2.58 -19.76 52.06
CA ILE A 408 -3.40 -18.95 52.97
C ILE A 408 -3.78 -19.70 54.27
N THR A 409 -3.08 -20.80 54.57
CA THR A 409 -3.40 -21.74 55.67
C THR A 409 -3.46 -21.07 57.04
N GLU A 410 -2.58 -20.10 57.33
CA GLU A 410 -2.63 -19.33 58.58
C GLU A 410 -3.79 -18.33 58.61
N ARG A 411 -4.07 -17.64 57.50
CA ARG A 411 -5.11 -16.59 57.42
C ARG A 411 -6.50 -17.14 57.73
N LYS A 412 -6.87 -18.28 57.13
CA LYS A 412 -8.22 -18.85 57.30
C LYS A 412 -8.56 -19.18 58.75
N ARG A 413 -7.58 -19.67 59.52
CA ARG A 413 -7.74 -20.01 60.95
C ARG A 413 -8.03 -18.79 61.84
N ALA A 414 -7.70 -17.58 61.40
CA ALA A 414 -8.01 -16.34 62.12
C ALA A 414 -9.36 -15.74 61.72
N GLU A 415 -9.73 -15.80 60.44
CA GLU A 415 -10.98 -15.22 59.90
C GLU A 415 -12.23 -15.86 60.53
N GLU A 416 -12.26 -17.19 60.65
CA GLU A 416 -13.44 -17.94 61.13
C GLU A 416 -13.80 -17.64 62.60
N ALA A 417 -12.79 -17.38 63.45
CA ALA A 417 -12.98 -17.09 64.86
C ALA A 417 -13.61 -15.71 65.11
N LEU A 418 -13.37 -14.74 64.22
CA LEU A 418 -13.89 -13.38 64.33
C LEU A 418 -15.32 -13.28 63.77
N ARG A 419 -15.55 -13.85 62.58
CA ARG A 419 -16.81 -13.69 61.82
C ARG A 419 -18.05 -14.11 62.60
N ALA A 420 -17.95 -15.20 63.38
CA ALA A 420 -19.04 -15.77 64.17
C ALA A 420 -19.55 -14.89 65.35
N SER A 421 -18.87 -13.77 65.63
CA SER A 421 -19.25 -12.76 66.62
C SER A 421 -20.01 -11.59 65.99
N ASP A 422 -19.50 -11.03 64.89
CA ASP A 422 -20.00 -9.75 64.34
C ASP A 422 -21.32 -9.88 63.55
N GLU A 423 -21.57 -11.04 62.92
CA GLU A 423 -22.81 -11.32 62.17
C GLU A 423 -24.07 -11.13 63.06
N LYS A 424 -24.02 -11.64 64.31
CA LYS A 424 -25.15 -11.63 65.25
C LYS A 424 -25.53 -10.24 65.77
N PHE A 425 -24.66 -9.24 65.60
CA PHE A 425 -24.94 -7.87 65.99
C PHE A 425 -25.62 -7.07 64.86
N HIS A 426 -25.17 -7.27 63.62
CA HIS A 426 -25.71 -6.55 62.45
C HIS A 426 -27.17 -6.93 62.15
N ASP A 427 -27.50 -8.22 62.18
CA ASP A 427 -28.85 -8.75 61.91
C ASP A 427 -29.95 -8.07 62.76
N LEU A 428 -29.64 -7.68 64.00
CA LEU A 428 -30.59 -7.06 64.91
C LEU A 428 -30.77 -5.55 64.71
N ALA A 429 -29.81 -4.88 64.08
CA ALA A 429 -29.77 -3.42 63.95
C ALA A 429 -30.17 -2.92 62.55
N ASP A 430 -29.86 -3.67 61.49
CA ASP A 430 -30.21 -3.32 60.11
C ASP A 430 -31.69 -3.53 59.76
N ASN A 431 -32.45 -4.19 60.63
CA ASN A 431 -33.91 -4.35 60.49
C ASN A 431 -34.72 -3.13 61.03
N ILE A 432 -34.07 -2.03 61.39
CA ILE A 432 -34.71 -0.76 61.78
C ILE A 432 -34.83 0.15 60.55
N ALA A 433 -36.01 0.70 60.27
CA ALA A 433 -36.30 1.47 59.05
C ALA A 433 -35.86 2.96 59.10
N ASP A 434 -35.78 3.55 60.29
CA ASP A 434 -35.17 4.87 60.51
C ASP A 434 -33.65 4.74 60.74
N VAL A 435 -32.90 5.84 60.55
CA VAL A 435 -31.45 5.91 60.73
C VAL A 435 -31.09 5.77 62.21
N PHE A 436 -30.85 4.55 62.70
CA PHE A 436 -30.30 4.30 64.04
C PHE A 436 -28.79 4.47 64.02
N TRP A 437 -28.26 5.36 64.87
CA TRP A 437 -26.84 5.70 64.91
C TRP A 437 -26.27 5.80 66.32
N MET A 438 -24.96 5.58 66.46
CA MET A 438 -24.20 5.63 67.72
C MET A 438 -22.84 6.29 67.49
N THR A 439 -22.40 7.16 68.40
CA THR A 439 -21.10 7.87 68.30
C THR A 439 -20.33 7.84 69.62
N ASP A 440 -19.03 8.14 69.59
CA ASP A 440 -18.25 8.29 70.81
C ASP A 440 -18.71 9.51 71.64
N PRO A 441 -18.30 9.64 72.92
CA PRO A 441 -18.69 10.75 73.81
C PRO A 441 -18.43 12.16 73.30
N LYS A 442 -17.58 12.36 72.28
CA LYS A 442 -17.23 13.66 71.70
C LYS A 442 -17.78 13.88 70.28
N MET A 443 -18.54 12.93 69.73
CA MET A 443 -18.97 12.92 68.30
C MET A 443 -17.80 13.02 67.29
N THR A 444 -16.61 12.54 67.69
CA THR A 444 -15.39 12.43 66.88
C THR A 444 -15.23 11.07 66.19
N LYS A 445 -16.14 10.11 66.43
CA LYS A 445 -16.26 8.84 65.69
C LYS A 445 -17.70 8.32 65.69
N ILE A 446 -18.21 7.90 64.52
CA ILE A 446 -19.41 7.05 64.43
C ILE A 446 -19.00 5.61 64.77
N LEU A 447 -19.67 5.01 65.75
CA LEU A 447 -19.39 3.68 66.28
C LEU A 447 -20.32 2.60 65.71
N PHE A 448 -21.56 2.96 65.41
CA PHE A 448 -22.52 2.13 64.67
C PHE A 448 -23.49 3.05 63.91
N VAL A 449 -23.91 2.66 62.71
CA VAL A 449 -25.07 3.21 62.01
C VAL A 449 -25.67 2.13 61.10
N ASN A 450 -27.00 2.01 61.12
CA ASN A 450 -27.73 1.00 60.35
C ASN A 450 -27.97 1.40 58.88
N ARG A 451 -28.39 0.42 58.08
CA ARG A 451 -28.60 0.55 56.63
C ARG A 451 -29.63 1.61 56.20
N ALA A 452 -30.51 2.06 57.08
CA ALA A 452 -31.41 3.17 56.79
C ALA A 452 -30.67 4.48 56.44
N PHE A 453 -29.44 4.68 56.94
CA PHE A 453 -28.59 5.82 56.56
C PHE A 453 -28.35 5.89 55.04
N GLU A 454 -28.14 4.74 54.40
CA GLU A 454 -27.93 4.63 52.95
C GLU A 454 -29.16 5.13 52.18
N THR A 455 -30.33 4.68 52.63
CA THR A 455 -31.64 5.02 52.07
C THR A 455 -31.99 6.51 52.24
N ILE A 456 -31.49 7.19 53.29
CA ILE A 456 -31.93 8.54 53.70
C ILE A 456 -30.87 9.62 53.45
N TRP A 457 -29.65 9.47 54.00
CA TRP A 457 -28.53 10.40 53.74
C TRP A 457 -27.90 10.21 52.35
N GLY A 458 -28.28 9.17 51.59
CA GLY A 458 -27.71 8.89 50.27
C GLY A 458 -26.21 8.57 50.32
N ARG A 459 -25.77 8.06 51.48
CA ARG A 459 -24.39 7.81 51.86
C ARG A 459 -24.33 6.43 52.49
N SER A 460 -23.40 5.57 52.09
CA SER A 460 -23.24 4.27 52.74
C SER A 460 -22.99 4.44 54.24
N CYS A 461 -23.30 3.42 55.05
CA CYS A 461 -22.98 3.42 56.48
C CYS A 461 -21.48 3.70 56.71
N GLU A 462 -20.64 3.20 55.80
CA GLU A 462 -19.20 3.46 55.74
C GLU A 462 -18.82 4.94 55.54
N SER A 463 -19.62 5.74 54.82
CA SER A 463 -19.39 7.19 54.71
C SER A 463 -19.55 7.90 56.05
N ALA A 464 -20.41 7.41 56.94
CA ALA A 464 -20.50 7.91 58.31
C ALA A 464 -19.37 7.36 59.18
N TYR A 465 -19.04 6.07 59.05
CA TYR A 465 -17.93 5.46 59.81
C TYR A 465 -16.57 6.10 59.52
N ALA A 466 -16.32 6.50 58.27
CA ALA A 466 -15.05 7.07 57.83
C ALA A 466 -14.89 8.53 58.29
N ASP A 467 -15.91 9.37 58.09
CA ASP A 467 -15.91 10.76 58.54
C ASP A 467 -17.22 11.09 59.29
N PRO A 468 -17.17 11.22 60.63
CA PRO A 468 -18.32 11.54 61.46
C PRO A 468 -18.94 12.90 61.17
N THR A 469 -18.15 13.85 60.64
CA THR A 469 -18.76 15.12 60.25
C THR A 469 -19.69 14.94 59.06
N ASN A 470 -19.71 13.80 58.33
CA ASN A 470 -20.74 13.57 57.30
C ASN A 470 -22.19 13.62 57.84
N PHE A 471 -22.44 13.40 59.12
CA PHE A 471 -23.77 13.64 59.70
C PHE A 471 -24.12 15.13 59.79
N ILE A 472 -23.13 16.00 60.03
CA ILE A 472 -23.29 17.40 60.45
C ILE A 472 -22.88 18.40 59.35
N ASP A 473 -21.85 18.10 58.57
CA ASP A 473 -21.34 18.95 57.50
C ASP A 473 -22.16 18.88 56.22
N ASN A 474 -22.88 17.77 56.00
CA ASN A 474 -23.88 17.65 54.95
C ASN A 474 -25.23 18.27 55.36
N ILE A 475 -25.38 18.75 56.60
CA ILE A 475 -26.52 19.61 56.93
C ILE A 475 -26.40 20.89 56.11
N HIS A 476 -27.51 21.34 55.51
CA HIS A 476 -27.49 22.51 54.62
C HIS A 476 -26.91 23.73 55.35
N PRO A 477 -26.01 24.52 54.73
CA PRO A 477 -25.23 25.55 55.43
C PRO A 477 -26.05 26.54 56.27
N ASP A 478 -27.24 26.95 55.79
CA ASP A 478 -28.16 27.84 56.53
C ASP A 478 -28.73 27.20 57.82
N ASP A 479 -28.90 25.87 57.83
CA ASP A 479 -29.56 25.14 58.91
C ASP A 479 -28.56 24.78 60.03
N LYS A 480 -27.27 24.63 59.68
CA LYS A 480 -26.18 24.26 60.61
C LYS A 480 -26.19 25.03 61.94
N PRO A 481 -26.32 26.37 61.99
CA PRO A 481 -26.22 27.12 63.25
C PRO A 481 -27.31 26.77 64.28
N ALA A 482 -28.52 26.43 63.81
CA ALA A 482 -29.62 26.01 64.68
C ALA A 482 -29.39 24.60 65.23
N VAL A 483 -28.88 23.69 64.40
CA VAL A 483 -28.56 22.30 64.80
C VAL A 483 -27.41 22.29 65.82
N PHE A 484 -26.35 23.08 65.61
CA PHE A 484 -25.24 23.16 66.56
C PHE A 484 -25.68 23.69 67.94
N ALA A 485 -26.53 24.71 68.01
CA ALA A 485 -27.04 25.23 69.28
C ALA A 485 -27.91 24.20 70.03
N ALA A 486 -28.66 23.36 69.32
CA ALA A 486 -29.41 22.26 69.93
C ALA A 486 -28.49 21.12 70.41
N LEU A 487 -27.38 20.84 69.70
CA LEU A 487 -26.39 19.84 70.08
C LEU A 487 -25.65 20.16 71.39
N GLU A 488 -25.40 21.44 71.71
CA GLU A 488 -24.81 21.82 73.00
C GLU A 488 -25.73 21.45 74.18
N GLY A 489 -27.04 21.67 74.04
CA GLY A 489 -28.05 21.34 75.06
C GLY A 489 -28.14 19.83 75.40
N LEU A 490 -27.76 18.95 74.47
CA LEU A 490 -27.72 17.49 74.66
C LEU A 490 -26.78 17.08 75.80
N LEU A 491 -25.64 17.78 75.94
CA LEU A 491 -24.61 17.45 76.92
C LEU A 491 -24.96 17.90 78.35
N GLU A 492 -25.70 19.00 78.48
CA GLU A 492 -26.15 19.53 79.77
C GLU A 492 -27.46 18.89 80.26
N HIS A 493 -28.46 18.73 79.36
CA HIS A 493 -29.83 18.35 79.72
C HIS A 493 -30.22 16.94 79.25
N GLY A 494 -29.40 16.29 78.43
CA GLY A 494 -29.48 14.85 78.14
C GLY A 494 -30.42 14.42 77.00
N LYS A 495 -30.98 15.35 76.22
CA LYS A 495 -31.80 15.04 75.02
C LYS A 495 -31.63 16.08 73.91
N PHE A 496 -31.86 15.68 72.67
CA PHE A 496 -31.78 16.49 71.44
C PHE A 496 -32.93 16.13 70.49
N GLU A 497 -33.47 17.12 69.76
CA GLU A 497 -34.48 16.95 68.69
C GLU A 497 -34.42 18.13 67.69
N CYS A 498 -34.38 17.87 66.37
CA CYS A 498 -34.32 18.94 65.34
C CYS A 498 -34.80 18.49 63.94
N GLU A 499 -35.43 19.39 63.16
CA GLU A 499 -35.65 19.24 61.70
C GLU A 499 -34.59 20.03 60.91
N TYR A 500 -33.99 19.43 59.88
CA TYR A 500 -33.02 20.10 59.00
C TYR A 500 -32.92 19.47 57.60
N ARG A 501 -32.30 20.19 56.66
CA ARG A 501 -31.94 19.65 55.34
C ARG A 501 -30.60 18.90 55.38
N VAL A 502 -30.54 17.76 54.71
CA VAL A 502 -29.34 16.97 54.42
C VAL A 502 -29.06 17.04 52.92
N VAL A 503 -27.94 17.65 52.54
CA VAL A 503 -27.44 17.63 51.17
C VAL A 503 -26.71 16.30 50.94
N ARG A 504 -27.28 15.45 50.10
CA ARG A 504 -26.66 14.17 49.69
C ARG A 504 -25.38 14.42 48.87
N PRO A 505 -24.45 13.44 48.80
CA PRO A 505 -23.27 13.55 47.93
C PRO A 505 -23.64 13.59 46.45
N ASP A 506 -24.80 13.04 46.06
CA ASP A 506 -25.38 13.17 44.72
C ASP A 506 -25.92 14.60 44.42
N GLY A 507 -25.82 15.52 45.37
CA GLY A 507 -26.29 16.92 45.29
C GLY A 507 -27.77 17.11 45.60
N SER A 508 -28.57 16.05 45.65
CA SER A 508 -30.00 16.16 45.98
C SER A 508 -30.18 16.49 47.47
N THR A 509 -31.08 17.41 47.77
CA THR A 509 -31.35 17.79 49.17
C THR A 509 -32.52 16.97 49.71
N ARG A 510 -32.25 16.23 50.78
CA ARG A 510 -33.24 15.57 51.61
C ARG A 510 -33.57 16.41 52.85
N TRP A 511 -34.67 16.08 53.50
CA TRP A 511 -35.14 16.71 54.73
C TRP A 511 -35.31 15.62 55.78
N VAL A 512 -34.86 15.90 57.01
CA VAL A 512 -34.84 14.90 58.08
C VAL A 512 -35.28 15.47 59.43
N LEU A 513 -35.76 14.60 60.31
CA LEU A 513 -36.02 14.84 61.73
C LEU A 513 -35.17 13.87 62.56
N ASP A 514 -34.38 14.37 63.50
CA ASP A 514 -33.37 13.62 64.26
C ASP A 514 -33.56 13.77 65.78
N ARG A 515 -33.30 12.72 66.57
CA ARG A 515 -33.47 12.66 68.03
C ARG A 515 -32.35 11.85 68.70
N SER A 516 -31.74 12.37 69.78
CA SER A 516 -30.55 11.75 70.41
C SER A 516 -30.49 11.79 71.94
N PHE A 517 -29.73 10.86 72.54
CA PHE A 517 -29.50 10.72 73.99
C PHE A 517 -28.11 10.12 74.35
N PRO A 518 -27.59 10.34 75.59
CA PRO A 518 -26.31 9.81 76.08
C PRO A 518 -26.40 8.44 76.78
N VAL A 519 -25.35 7.62 76.63
CA VAL A 519 -25.18 6.30 77.28
C VAL A 519 -23.89 6.29 78.12
N LYS A 520 -23.97 5.84 79.38
CA LYS A 520 -22.92 5.95 80.40
C LYS A 520 -22.40 4.59 80.89
N ASP A 521 -21.21 4.57 81.48
CA ASP A 521 -20.65 3.40 82.17
C ASP A 521 -21.19 3.24 83.60
N GLU A 522 -20.86 2.12 84.26
CA GLU A 522 -21.28 1.82 85.64
C GLU A 522 -20.72 2.82 86.68
N ALA A 523 -19.70 3.60 86.32
CA ALA A 523 -19.14 4.68 87.13
C ALA A 523 -19.75 6.07 86.78
N GLY A 524 -20.79 6.11 85.93
CA GLY A 524 -21.53 7.32 85.56
C GLY A 524 -20.85 8.21 84.49
N ARG A 525 -19.77 7.75 83.87
CA ARG A 525 -19.01 8.49 82.84
C ARG A 525 -19.62 8.26 81.46
N LEU A 526 -19.58 9.26 80.58
CA LEU A 526 -20.15 9.14 79.23
C LEU A 526 -19.33 8.14 78.39
N LEU A 527 -20.02 7.14 77.83
CA LEU A 527 -19.41 5.99 77.14
C LEU A 527 -19.66 6.06 75.61
N ARG A 528 -20.87 6.47 75.21
CA ARG A 528 -21.26 6.79 73.82
C ARG A 528 -22.53 7.63 73.78
N LEU A 529 -22.81 8.23 72.62
CA LEU A 529 -24.08 8.89 72.29
C LEU A 529 -24.85 8.01 71.30
N THR A 530 -26.17 8.16 71.22
CA THR A 530 -27.04 7.30 70.39
C THR A 530 -28.29 8.08 69.94
N GLY A 531 -28.70 7.90 68.68
CA GLY A 531 -29.78 8.66 68.06
C GLY A 531 -30.53 7.91 66.96
N ILE A 532 -31.66 8.50 66.54
CA ILE A 532 -32.52 8.02 65.45
C ILE A 532 -32.96 9.20 64.58
N ALA A 533 -32.86 9.08 63.25
CA ALA A 533 -33.33 10.10 62.30
C ALA A 533 -34.16 9.55 61.11
N GLN A 534 -35.09 10.37 60.60
CA GLN A 534 -36.19 9.98 59.70
C GLN A 534 -36.34 10.94 58.50
N ASP A 535 -36.70 10.44 57.31
CA ASP A 535 -36.81 11.18 56.03
C ASP A 535 -38.21 11.79 55.78
N ILE A 536 -38.29 13.01 55.24
CA ILE A 536 -39.53 13.71 54.86
C ILE A 536 -39.48 14.37 53.45
N THR A 537 -38.67 13.84 52.53
CA THR A 537 -38.21 14.51 51.29
C THR A 537 -39.14 14.47 50.08
N GLU A 538 -39.93 13.42 49.85
CA GLU A 538 -40.78 13.32 48.64
C GLU A 538 -41.75 14.51 48.52
N ARG A 539 -42.14 15.06 49.68
CA ARG A 539 -42.86 16.32 49.93
C ARG A 539 -42.20 17.58 49.31
N LYS A 540 -40.99 17.48 48.72
CA LYS A 540 -40.18 18.59 48.22
C LYS A 540 -39.63 18.43 46.81
N ALA A 541 -39.44 17.20 46.31
CA ALA A 541 -38.79 16.98 45.01
C ALA A 541 -39.68 17.33 43.79
N ALA A 542 -41.01 17.35 43.96
CA ALA A 542 -41.97 17.60 42.88
C ALA A 542 -41.93 19.02 42.30
N GLU A 543 -41.22 19.96 42.94
CA GLU A 543 -41.27 21.39 42.62
C GLU A 543 -40.22 21.84 41.56
N GLU A 544 -39.15 21.07 41.31
CA GLU A 544 -37.99 21.51 40.49
C GLU A 544 -37.93 20.90 39.06
N SER A 545 -38.39 19.66 38.83
CA SER A 545 -38.19 18.96 37.53
C SER A 545 -38.79 19.68 36.31
N LEU A 546 -39.78 20.55 36.51
CA LEU A 546 -40.38 21.37 35.45
C LEU A 546 -39.41 22.40 34.85
N ARG A 547 -38.30 22.71 35.53
CA ARG A 547 -37.37 23.79 35.15
C ARG A 547 -36.31 23.38 34.11
N LEU A 548 -35.84 22.13 34.13
CA LEU A 548 -34.71 21.68 33.29
C LEU A 548 -35.11 21.36 31.85
N LEU A 549 -36.31 20.83 31.63
CA LEU A 549 -36.78 20.37 30.30
C LEU A 549 -36.79 21.49 29.25
N GLY A 550 -37.07 22.74 29.65
CA GLY A 550 -37.05 23.89 28.75
C GLY A 550 -35.66 24.22 28.18
N ALA A 551 -34.59 24.05 28.96
CA ALA A 551 -33.24 24.47 28.57
C ALA A 551 -32.60 23.55 27.50
N ALA A 552 -32.86 22.25 27.56
CA ALA A 552 -32.33 21.30 26.57
C ALA A 552 -32.90 21.55 25.17
N MET A 553 -34.16 21.98 25.10
CA MET A 553 -34.85 22.28 23.84
C MET A 553 -34.31 23.56 23.16
N GLU A 554 -33.64 24.46 23.88
CA GLU A 554 -33.05 25.69 23.32
C GLU A 554 -31.72 25.49 22.59
N GLN A 555 -31.01 24.36 22.76
CA GLN A 555 -29.64 24.18 22.21
C GLN A 555 -29.55 23.23 21.00
N ALA A 556 -30.65 22.60 20.57
CA ALA A 556 -30.65 21.71 19.41
C ALA A 556 -30.38 22.47 18.09
N ARG A 557 -29.58 21.87 17.19
CA ARG A 557 -29.17 22.47 15.90
C ARG A 557 -30.19 22.36 14.79
N GLU A 558 -31.10 21.40 14.86
CA GLU A 558 -32.19 21.24 13.90
C GLU A 558 -33.38 22.11 14.33
N SER A 559 -34.20 22.54 13.36
CA SER A 559 -35.38 23.38 13.65
C SER A 559 -36.48 22.55 14.29
N ILE A 560 -36.66 22.67 15.61
CA ILE A 560 -37.68 21.94 16.39
C ILE A 560 -38.86 22.86 16.70
N ILE A 561 -40.06 22.36 16.40
CA ILE A 561 -41.36 23.00 16.63
C ILE A 561 -42.23 22.01 17.43
N ILE A 562 -42.88 22.44 18.51
CA ILE A 562 -43.93 21.66 19.18
C ILE A 562 -45.26 22.40 19.08
N MET A 563 -46.32 21.67 18.74
CA MET A 563 -47.62 22.20 18.37
C MET A 563 -48.75 21.45 19.09
N THR A 564 -49.87 22.11 19.36
CA THR A 564 -51.07 21.48 19.96
C THR A 564 -51.77 20.55 18.97
N GLU A 565 -52.55 19.58 19.48
CA GLU A 565 -53.57 18.85 18.70
C GLU A 565 -54.46 19.84 17.89
N PRO A 566 -54.84 19.53 16.63
CA PRO A 566 -55.69 20.42 15.83
C PRO A 566 -57.09 20.61 16.43
N ALA A 567 -57.37 21.82 16.92
CA ALA A 567 -58.73 22.17 17.34
C ALA A 567 -59.64 22.33 16.11
N ALA A 568 -60.80 21.67 16.13
CA ALA A 568 -61.67 21.40 14.96
C ALA A 568 -62.17 22.62 14.15
N THR A 569 -61.93 23.86 14.61
CA THR A 569 -62.29 25.10 13.91
C THR A 569 -61.13 26.11 13.77
N SER A 570 -59.91 25.77 14.20
CA SER A 570 -58.79 26.73 14.15
C SER A 570 -57.37 26.16 14.05
N GLY A 571 -57.23 24.85 13.78
CA GLY A 571 -55.95 24.20 13.42
C GLY A 571 -55.00 23.92 14.59
N PRO A 572 -53.87 23.23 14.33
CA PRO A 572 -52.81 23.05 15.32
C PRO A 572 -52.09 24.38 15.56
N ARG A 573 -51.70 24.70 16.80
CA ARG A 573 -50.97 25.93 17.10
C ARG A 573 -49.57 25.63 17.60
N ILE A 574 -48.59 26.33 17.05
CA ILE A 574 -47.21 26.35 17.53
C ILE A 574 -47.21 26.83 18.97
N GLN A 575 -46.74 26.01 19.89
CA GLN A 575 -46.66 26.31 21.32
C GLN A 575 -45.21 26.56 21.76
N PHE A 576 -44.25 25.90 21.10
CA PHE A 576 -42.82 26.08 21.34
C PHE A 576 -42.05 26.00 20.01
N VAL A 577 -40.98 26.78 19.91
CA VAL A 577 -39.95 26.65 18.87
C VAL A 577 -38.58 26.90 19.47
N ASN A 578 -37.54 26.26 18.95
CA ASN A 578 -36.16 26.47 19.41
C ASN A 578 -35.45 27.64 18.68
N PRO A 579 -34.27 28.08 19.16
CA PRO A 579 -33.44 29.07 18.47
C PRO A 579 -33.02 28.65 17.05
N ALA A 580 -32.76 27.37 16.78
CA ALA A 580 -32.42 26.90 15.43
C ALA A 580 -33.57 27.07 14.43
N PHE A 581 -34.82 26.93 14.86
CA PHE A 581 -36.00 27.31 14.07
C PHE A 581 -35.96 28.80 13.68
N THR A 582 -35.53 29.69 14.59
CA THR A 582 -35.39 31.12 14.30
C THR A 582 -34.29 31.34 13.25
N THR A 583 -33.17 30.62 13.34
CA THR A 583 -32.09 30.66 12.35
C THR A 583 -32.53 30.14 10.98
N LEU A 584 -33.29 29.05 10.92
CA LEU A 584 -33.76 28.44 9.66
C LEU A 584 -34.86 29.26 8.99
N THR A 585 -35.86 29.72 9.74
CA THR A 585 -37.07 30.33 9.16
C THR A 585 -37.05 31.87 9.20
N GLY A 586 -36.19 32.49 10.00
CA GLY A 586 -36.14 33.93 10.21
C GLY A 586 -37.28 34.50 11.07
N TYR A 587 -38.19 33.68 11.59
CA TYR A 587 -39.21 34.08 12.56
C TYR A 587 -38.67 33.99 13.99
N ALA A 588 -38.77 35.08 14.77
CA ALA A 588 -38.46 35.00 16.20
C ALA A 588 -39.53 34.19 16.94
N ALA A 589 -39.16 33.50 18.02
CA ALA A 589 -40.06 32.60 18.73
C ALA A 589 -41.41 33.24 19.13
N GLY A 590 -41.39 34.46 19.65
CA GLY A 590 -42.59 35.22 20.03
C GLY A 590 -43.47 35.69 18.86
N GLU A 591 -43.03 35.55 17.61
CA GLU A 591 -43.82 35.83 16.40
C GLU A 591 -44.47 34.57 15.79
N ALA A 592 -43.94 33.38 16.13
CA ALA A 592 -44.40 32.09 15.66
C ALA A 592 -45.32 31.38 16.69
N VAL A 593 -44.97 31.45 17.98
CA VAL A 593 -45.78 30.86 19.06
C VAL A 593 -47.17 31.49 19.12
N GLY A 594 -48.19 30.65 19.30
CA GLY A 594 -49.61 30.99 19.23
C GLY A 594 -50.20 30.92 17.81
N ARG A 595 -49.37 30.94 16.75
CA ARG A 595 -49.82 30.87 15.35
C ARG A 595 -49.92 29.43 14.85
N THR A 596 -50.65 29.25 13.76
CA THR A 596 -50.74 28.02 12.98
C THR A 596 -49.48 27.82 12.12
N PRO A 597 -49.12 26.59 11.68
CA PRO A 597 -47.94 26.33 10.83
C PRO A 597 -48.05 26.86 9.40
N ASP A 598 -49.23 27.31 9.00
CA ASP A 598 -49.50 27.98 7.72
C ASP A 598 -48.64 29.23 7.50
N ILE A 599 -47.99 29.77 8.53
CA ILE A 599 -46.98 30.81 8.42
C ILE A 599 -45.73 30.38 7.62
N PHE A 600 -45.48 29.08 7.46
CA PHE A 600 -44.44 28.55 6.58
C PHE A 600 -44.98 28.16 5.20
N HIS A 601 -46.30 28.17 5.02
CA HIS A 601 -46.90 27.84 3.73
C HIS A 601 -46.84 29.07 2.82
N GLY A 602 -46.65 28.82 1.53
CA GLY A 602 -46.76 29.84 0.49
C GLY A 602 -47.15 29.22 -0.85
N PRO A 603 -47.10 29.98 -1.96
CA PRO A 603 -47.66 29.56 -3.25
C PRO A 603 -47.12 28.24 -3.85
N LEU A 604 -45.98 27.73 -3.38
CA LEU A 604 -45.38 26.47 -3.82
C LEU A 604 -45.48 25.33 -2.78
N THR A 605 -46.06 25.57 -1.61
CA THR A 605 -46.28 24.52 -0.60
C THR A 605 -47.40 23.60 -1.09
N SER A 606 -47.07 22.32 -1.31
CA SER A 606 -48.01 21.36 -1.90
C SER A 606 -49.18 21.06 -0.96
N GLN A 607 -50.41 21.38 -1.37
CA GLN A 607 -51.60 21.03 -0.58
C GLN A 607 -51.72 19.51 -0.37
N ALA A 608 -51.38 18.70 -1.38
CA ALA A 608 -51.40 17.24 -1.23
C ALA A 608 -50.40 16.72 -0.17
N LEU A 609 -49.27 17.41 0.04
CA LEU A 609 -48.34 17.11 1.13
C LEU A 609 -48.95 17.49 2.49
N LEU A 610 -49.64 18.62 2.57
CA LEU A 610 -50.33 19.06 3.80
C LEU A 610 -51.50 18.13 4.16
N ASP A 611 -52.25 17.68 3.17
CA ASP A 611 -53.34 16.71 3.32
C ASP A 611 -52.81 15.33 3.76
N ASP A 612 -51.65 14.89 3.24
CA ASP A 612 -51.00 13.64 3.62
C ASP A 612 -50.40 13.69 5.04
N ILE A 613 -49.76 14.80 5.41
CA ILE A 613 -49.34 15.09 6.78
C ILE A 613 -50.56 15.07 7.73
N ALA A 614 -51.67 15.70 7.33
CA ALA A 614 -52.90 15.70 8.12
C ALA A 614 -53.52 14.30 8.22
N ALA A 615 -53.47 13.49 7.16
CA ALA A 615 -53.97 12.12 7.15
C ALA A 615 -53.19 11.22 8.13
N HIS A 616 -51.86 11.22 8.07
CA HIS A 616 -50.99 10.48 8.99
C HIS A 616 -51.21 10.94 10.45
N LEU A 617 -51.24 12.26 10.70
CA LEU A 617 -51.47 12.80 12.04
C LEU A 617 -52.88 12.51 12.58
N SER A 618 -53.91 12.49 11.73
CA SER A 618 -55.29 12.14 12.14
C SER A 618 -55.45 10.67 12.55
N GLN A 619 -54.60 9.79 12.01
CA GLN A 619 -54.49 8.38 12.39
C GLN A 619 -53.52 8.18 13.57
N GLY A 620 -52.72 9.21 13.88
CA GLY A 620 -51.78 9.21 15.00
C GLY A 620 -50.43 8.56 14.69
N GLU A 621 -50.06 8.52 13.42
CA GLU A 621 -48.79 8.02 12.90
C GLU A 621 -47.76 9.16 12.74
N SER A 622 -46.52 8.80 12.42
CA SER A 622 -45.45 9.78 12.14
C SER A 622 -45.25 9.91 10.63
N PHE A 623 -45.03 11.13 10.16
CA PHE A 623 -44.80 11.44 8.75
C PHE A 623 -43.36 11.89 8.51
N ARG A 624 -42.74 11.42 7.42
CA ARG A 624 -41.47 11.96 6.89
C ARG A 624 -41.57 12.16 5.38
N GLY A 625 -41.18 13.34 4.91
CA GLY A 625 -41.20 13.64 3.47
C GLY A 625 -40.71 15.05 3.15
N ASP A 626 -40.49 15.28 1.86
CA ASP A 626 -39.97 16.55 1.33
C ASP A 626 -41.10 17.50 0.91
N GLY A 627 -40.90 18.79 1.17
CA GLY A 627 -41.81 19.87 0.79
C GLY A 627 -41.10 21.18 0.45
N ILE A 628 -41.88 22.26 0.38
CA ILE A 628 -41.38 23.64 0.24
C ILE A 628 -42.03 24.49 1.33
N ASN A 629 -41.22 25.04 2.22
CA ASN A 629 -41.60 25.99 3.24
C ASN A 629 -41.07 27.39 2.89
N TYR A 630 -41.55 28.41 3.57
CA TYR A 630 -41.19 29.82 3.36
C TYR A 630 -40.57 30.42 4.62
N ARG A 631 -39.50 31.20 4.43
CA ARG A 631 -38.90 32.02 5.49
C ARG A 631 -39.66 33.35 5.64
N LYS A 632 -39.49 34.03 6.78
CA LYS A 632 -40.14 35.31 7.12
C LYS A 632 -39.97 36.42 6.08
N ASN A 633 -38.83 36.44 5.38
CA ASN A 633 -38.54 37.37 4.29
C ASN A 633 -39.26 37.03 2.96
N GLY A 634 -40.13 36.01 2.95
CA GLY A 634 -40.86 35.53 1.77
C GLY A 634 -40.08 34.57 0.88
N THR A 635 -38.85 34.19 1.21
CA THR A 635 -38.07 33.27 0.37
C THR A 635 -38.52 31.81 0.56
N PRO A 636 -38.93 31.09 -0.51
CA PRO A 636 -39.17 29.66 -0.43
C PRO A 636 -37.85 28.89 -0.28
N PHE A 637 -37.88 27.82 0.49
CA PHE A 637 -36.79 26.87 0.68
C PHE A 637 -37.36 25.44 0.63
N ASP A 638 -36.68 24.55 -0.07
CA ASP A 638 -37.00 23.13 -0.11
C ASP A 638 -36.61 22.52 1.24
N VAL A 639 -37.51 21.76 1.84
CA VAL A 639 -37.38 21.30 3.23
C VAL A 639 -37.66 19.81 3.33
N GLU A 640 -36.84 19.07 4.08
CA GLU A 640 -37.17 17.73 4.55
C GLU A 640 -37.85 17.87 5.93
N LEU A 641 -39.03 17.26 6.08
CA LEU A 641 -39.86 17.32 7.28
C LEU A 641 -39.93 15.95 7.94
N ASN A 642 -39.78 15.92 9.27
CA ASN A 642 -40.09 14.75 10.10
C ASN A 642 -41.03 15.17 11.23
N ILE A 643 -42.15 14.46 11.38
CA ILE A 643 -43.35 14.90 12.10
C ILE A 643 -43.87 13.73 12.95
N ALA A 644 -43.95 13.88 14.28
CA ALA A 644 -44.34 12.81 15.18
C ALA A 644 -45.31 13.27 16.30
N PRO A 645 -46.36 12.50 16.63
CA PRO A 645 -47.32 12.86 17.67
C PRO A 645 -46.82 12.48 19.08
N ILE A 646 -47.01 13.40 20.05
CA ILE A 646 -46.69 13.22 21.47
C ILE A 646 -47.97 12.81 22.23
N ARG A 647 -47.89 11.68 22.93
CA ARG A 647 -49.00 11.07 23.69
C ARG A 647 -48.86 11.31 25.19
N ASN A 648 -49.99 11.41 25.90
CA ASN A 648 -50.03 11.39 27.36
C ASN A 648 -49.99 9.95 27.92
N ALA A 649 -50.04 9.81 29.24
CA ALA A 649 -50.03 8.50 29.91
C ALA A 649 -51.21 7.58 29.52
N ASP A 650 -52.35 8.16 29.13
CA ASP A 650 -53.53 7.42 28.64
C ASP A 650 -53.45 7.06 27.14
N GLY A 651 -52.30 7.29 26.50
CA GLY A 651 -52.06 7.00 25.08
C GLY A 651 -52.67 8.02 24.10
N ARG A 652 -53.43 9.01 24.58
CA ARG A 652 -54.04 10.06 23.74
C ARG A 652 -52.98 11.06 23.29
N ILE A 653 -53.03 11.44 22.00
CA ILE A 653 -52.20 12.51 21.44
C ILE A 653 -52.63 13.86 22.04
N THR A 654 -51.66 14.67 22.46
CA THR A 654 -51.89 16.01 23.02
C THR A 654 -51.18 17.10 22.23
N HIS A 655 -49.99 16.78 21.73
CA HIS A 655 -49.12 17.69 20.99
C HIS A 655 -48.45 16.93 19.83
N THR A 656 -47.81 17.64 18.91
CA THR A 656 -47.01 17.09 17.81
C THR A 656 -45.67 17.80 17.75
N ILE A 657 -44.58 17.05 17.63
CA ILE A 657 -43.23 17.59 17.38
C ILE A 657 -42.91 17.51 15.89
N VAL A 658 -42.28 18.56 15.37
CA VAL A 658 -41.81 18.66 13.99
C VAL A 658 -40.36 19.10 13.98
N ILE A 659 -39.56 18.38 13.20
CA ILE A 659 -38.15 18.64 12.94
C ILE A 659 -38.02 18.99 11.45
N GLN A 660 -37.31 20.07 11.13
CA GLN A 660 -37.14 20.56 9.75
C GLN A 660 -35.66 20.73 9.37
N HIS A 661 -35.31 20.31 8.15
CA HIS A 661 -33.97 20.42 7.57
C HIS A 661 -34.02 21.02 6.16
N ASP A 662 -33.05 21.87 5.79
CA ASP A 662 -33.03 22.56 4.49
C ASP A 662 -32.31 21.74 3.41
N VAL A 663 -32.92 21.60 2.23
CA VAL A 663 -32.35 20.86 1.08
C VAL A 663 -32.35 21.67 -0.22
N THR A 664 -32.54 22.99 -0.12
CA THR A 664 -32.79 23.91 -1.26
C THR A 664 -31.69 23.91 -2.32
N GLU A 665 -30.44 24.13 -1.92
CA GLU A 665 -29.32 24.24 -2.86
C GLU A 665 -29.09 22.92 -3.61
N ARG A 666 -29.26 21.79 -2.90
CA ARG A 666 -29.15 20.43 -3.46
C ARG A 666 -30.21 20.15 -4.54
N LYS A 667 -31.42 20.68 -4.42
CA LYS A 667 -32.52 20.46 -5.39
C LYS A 667 -32.50 21.44 -6.56
N ARG A 668 -32.28 22.74 -6.32
CA ARG A 668 -32.37 23.76 -7.39
C ARG A 668 -31.30 23.60 -8.47
N ALA A 669 -30.09 23.18 -8.09
CA ALA A 669 -29.01 22.89 -9.04
C ALA A 669 -29.38 21.74 -10.01
N TYR A 670 -30.11 20.73 -9.55
CA TYR A 670 -30.41 19.51 -10.32
C TYR A 670 -31.56 19.66 -11.33
N ALA A 671 -32.46 20.64 -11.15
CA ALA A 671 -33.63 20.82 -12.00
C ALA A 671 -33.38 21.75 -13.20
N LEU A 672 -32.74 22.89 -12.98
CA LEU A 672 -32.53 23.92 -14.02
C LEU A 672 -31.60 23.45 -15.14
N LEU A 673 -30.57 22.67 -14.81
CA LEU A 673 -29.62 22.10 -15.77
C LEU A 673 -30.24 21.10 -16.76
N ARG A 674 -31.42 20.55 -16.44
CA ARG A 674 -32.02 19.45 -17.19
C ARG A 674 -33.01 19.92 -18.26
N GLN A 675 -34.03 20.69 -17.89
CA GLN A 675 -35.17 20.93 -18.78
C GLN A 675 -34.92 21.97 -19.88
N GLY A 676 -34.01 22.93 -19.66
CA GLY A 676 -33.60 23.86 -20.72
C GLY A 676 -32.81 23.15 -21.84
N ARG A 677 -32.00 22.16 -21.45
CA ARG A 677 -31.08 21.42 -22.31
C ARG A 677 -31.74 20.27 -23.08
N GLU A 678 -32.78 19.65 -22.52
CA GLU A 678 -33.50 18.55 -23.20
C GLU A 678 -34.38 19.01 -24.39
N ARG A 679 -34.46 20.32 -24.72
CA ARG A 679 -35.44 20.82 -25.71
C ARG A 679 -34.96 21.90 -26.70
N LEU A 680 -33.86 22.61 -26.43
CA LEU A 680 -33.25 23.51 -27.41
C LEU A 680 -32.22 22.75 -28.25
N ASP A 681 -31.31 22.03 -27.58
CA ASP A 681 -30.33 21.11 -28.16
C ASP A 681 -31.02 20.20 -29.20
N LEU A 682 -32.12 19.52 -28.80
CA LEU A 682 -32.86 18.55 -29.62
C LEU A 682 -33.48 19.09 -30.93
N ALA A 683 -33.45 20.40 -31.17
CA ALA A 683 -34.00 21.05 -32.36
C ALA A 683 -32.96 21.85 -33.18
N LEU A 684 -31.83 22.24 -32.57
CA LEU A 684 -30.73 22.93 -33.27
C LEU A 684 -29.62 21.95 -33.67
N ASP A 685 -29.26 21.00 -32.79
CA ASP A 685 -28.32 19.92 -33.06
C ASP A 685 -28.79 19.05 -34.23
N ALA A 686 -30.07 18.65 -34.20
CA ALA A 686 -30.72 17.87 -35.26
C ALA A 686 -30.80 18.57 -36.64
N ALA A 687 -30.35 19.82 -36.75
CA ALA A 687 -30.32 20.59 -37.99
C ALA A 687 -28.94 21.22 -38.31
N GLY A 688 -27.95 21.09 -37.41
CA GLY A 688 -26.59 21.63 -37.61
C GLY A 688 -26.54 23.14 -37.85
N MET A 689 -27.35 23.93 -37.15
CA MET A 689 -27.48 25.38 -37.38
C MET A 689 -27.46 26.21 -36.10
N GLY A 690 -26.60 27.23 -36.09
CA GLY A 690 -26.59 28.29 -35.08
C GLY A 690 -27.59 29.41 -35.39
N VAL A 691 -28.06 30.11 -34.35
CA VAL A 691 -29.07 31.18 -34.46
C VAL A 691 -28.51 32.53 -33.99
N TRP A 692 -28.83 33.62 -34.70
CA TRP A 692 -28.36 34.97 -34.36
C TRP A 692 -29.41 36.06 -34.62
N GLU A 693 -29.30 37.18 -33.89
CA GLU A 693 -30.31 38.23 -33.86
C GLU A 693 -29.69 39.64 -33.76
N TRP A 694 -30.16 40.59 -34.57
CA TRP A 694 -29.59 41.94 -34.73
C TRP A 694 -30.66 43.04 -34.75
N THR A 695 -30.35 44.19 -34.15
CA THR A 695 -31.22 45.38 -34.11
C THR A 695 -30.57 46.56 -34.87
N PRO A 696 -31.18 47.05 -35.98
CA PRO A 696 -30.51 48.01 -36.88
C PRO A 696 -30.34 49.45 -36.36
N ALA A 697 -31.07 49.87 -35.32
CA ALA A 697 -31.03 51.26 -34.84
C ALA A 697 -29.84 51.55 -33.90
N ASP A 698 -29.32 50.51 -33.25
CA ASP A 698 -28.37 50.55 -32.14
C ASP A 698 -27.19 49.55 -32.30
N GLY A 699 -27.24 48.67 -33.32
CA GLY A 699 -26.05 48.05 -33.91
C GLY A 699 -25.50 46.80 -33.21
N ARG A 700 -26.22 46.22 -32.24
CA ARG A 700 -25.78 45.06 -31.45
C ARG A 700 -26.35 43.73 -31.95
N ILE A 701 -25.55 42.66 -31.86
CA ILE A 701 -25.90 41.30 -32.31
C ILE A 701 -25.80 40.31 -31.14
N ALA A 702 -26.76 39.38 -31.03
CA ALA A 702 -26.78 38.26 -30.08
C ALA A 702 -26.71 36.90 -30.81
N TRP A 703 -26.23 35.86 -30.12
CA TRP A 703 -25.80 34.57 -30.71
C TRP A 703 -26.17 33.40 -29.78
N SER A 704 -26.62 32.27 -30.33
CA SER A 704 -26.90 31.02 -29.57
C SER A 704 -25.62 30.21 -29.31
N PRO A 705 -25.62 29.18 -28.42
CA PRO A 705 -24.44 28.36 -28.15
C PRO A 705 -23.86 27.72 -29.41
N GLU A 706 -24.71 27.09 -30.21
CA GLU A 706 -24.39 26.46 -31.50
C GLU A 706 -23.91 27.51 -32.52
N CYS A 707 -24.27 28.78 -32.31
CA CYS A 707 -23.83 29.90 -33.13
C CYS A 707 -22.41 30.35 -32.77
N VAL A 708 -22.05 30.32 -31.49
CA VAL A 708 -20.67 30.50 -31.01
C VAL A 708 -19.81 29.29 -31.40
N GLU A 709 -20.37 28.08 -31.38
CA GLU A 709 -19.67 26.86 -31.84
C GLU A 709 -19.34 26.92 -33.34
N ILE A 710 -20.22 27.48 -34.19
CA ILE A 710 -19.98 27.57 -35.65
C ILE A 710 -19.18 28.83 -36.06
N LEU A 711 -19.42 30.02 -35.49
CA LEU A 711 -18.71 31.27 -35.84
C LEU A 711 -17.51 31.63 -34.94
N GLY A 712 -17.44 31.12 -33.72
CA GLY A 712 -16.39 31.47 -32.76
C GLY A 712 -16.63 32.77 -31.97
N GLU A 713 -16.14 32.77 -30.73
CA GLU A 713 -16.49 33.76 -29.70
C GLU A 713 -16.11 35.21 -30.05
N ALA A 714 -14.96 35.43 -30.72
CA ALA A 714 -14.51 36.75 -31.15
C ALA A 714 -15.47 37.39 -32.18
N ALA A 715 -16.03 36.59 -33.08
CA ALA A 715 -17.06 37.04 -34.02
C ALA A 715 -18.36 37.39 -33.30
N CYS A 716 -18.64 36.67 -32.22
CA CYS A 716 -19.84 36.81 -31.41
C CYS A 716 -19.80 37.92 -30.34
N GLN A 717 -18.76 38.78 -30.28
CA GLN A 717 -18.67 39.88 -29.28
C GLN A 717 -19.62 41.07 -29.55
N GLY A 718 -20.93 40.80 -29.51
CA GLY A 718 -22.01 41.77 -29.29
C GLY A 718 -22.25 42.82 -30.37
N THR A 719 -21.41 42.92 -31.39
CA THR A 719 -21.41 44.03 -32.36
C THR A 719 -21.03 43.57 -33.76
N LEU A 720 -21.54 44.27 -34.77
CA LEU A 720 -21.13 44.05 -36.16
C LEU A 720 -19.62 44.26 -36.37
N ALA A 721 -18.99 45.18 -35.62
CA ALA A 721 -17.54 45.40 -35.68
C ALA A 721 -16.73 44.17 -35.23
N ALA A 722 -17.22 43.39 -34.26
CA ALA A 722 -16.55 42.18 -33.79
C ALA A 722 -16.67 41.03 -34.81
N LEU A 723 -17.88 40.77 -35.31
CA LEU A 723 -18.13 39.81 -36.41
C LEU A 723 -17.24 40.10 -37.61
N LEU A 724 -17.10 41.38 -37.96
CA LEU A 724 -16.21 41.82 -39.02
C LEU A 724 -14.74 41.58 -38.68
N ASN A 725 -14.26 42.02 -37.51
CA ASN A 725 -12.85 41.86 -37.14
C ASN A 725 -12.40 40.39 -37.02
N ALA A 726 -13.31 39.46 -36.73
CA ALA A 726 -13.03 38.03 -36.62
C ALA A 726 -13.20 37.27 -37.95
N ALA A 727 -14.06 37.73 -38.86
CA ALA A 727 -14.09 37.25 -40.23
C ALA A 727 -12.79 37.62 -40.96
N ASN A 728 -12.42 36.81 -41.98
CA ASN A 728 -11.22 37.06 -42.76
C ASN A 728 -11.21 38.51 -43.30
N PRO A 729 -10.10 39.29 -43.14
CA PRO A 729 -9.99 40.68 -43.58
C PRO A 729 -10.50 40.97 -45.00
N GLU A 730 -10.34 40.02 -45.93
CA GLU A 730 -10.82 40.14 -47.31
C GLU A 730 -12.36 40.14 -47.39
N ASP A 731 -13.03 39.30 -46.60
CA ASP A 731 -14.48 39.07 -46.65
C ASP A 731 -15.27 40.14 -45.86
N GLN A 732 -14.58 40.91 -45.01
CA GLN A 732 -15.18 41.97 -44.17
C GLN A 732 -15.93 43.02 -44.98
N VAL A 733 -15.46 43.39 -46.18
CA VAL A 733 -16.11 44.43 -47.00
C VAL A 733 -17.51 43.98 -47.42
N GLN A 734 -17.67 42.68 -47.72
CA GLN A 734 -18.92 42.08 -48.18
C GLN A 734 -19.91 41.88 -47.04
N LEU A 735 -19.44 41.40 -45.88
CA LEU A 735 -20.21 41.35 -44.63
C LEU A 735 -20.72 42.74 -44.22
N ARG A 736 -19.85 43.76 -44.23
CA ARG A 736 -20.16 45.13 -43.77
C ARG A 736 -21.24 45.78 -44.65
N ARG A 737 -21.30 45.40 -45.94
CA ARG A 737 -22.34 45.79 -46.89
C ARG A 737 -23.67 45.06 -46.64
N MET A 738 -23.65 43.74 -46.40
CA MET A 738 -24.87 42.95 -46.18
C MET A 738 -25.77 43.54 -45.09
N PHE A 739 -25.17 43.87 -43.94
CA PHE A 739 -25.92 44.43 -42.81
C PHE A 739 -26.51 45.83 -43.11
N GLN A 740 -25.92 46.62 -44.02
CA GLN A 740 -26.43 47.94 -44.39
C GLN A 740 -27.64 47.88 -45.34
N GLU A 741 -27.63 46.97 -46.32
CA GLU A 741 -28.69 46.90 -47.35
C GLU A 741 -29.95 46.14 -46.86
N THR A 742 -29.78 45.20 -45.91
CA THR A 742 -30.85 44.29 -45.46
C THR A 742 -32.11 44.97 -44.87
N PRO A 743 -32.03 46.00 -43.99
CA PRO A 743 -33.23 46.53 -43.32
C PRO A 743 -34.28 47.15 -44.25
N GLY A 744 -33.86 47.67 -45.41
CA GLY A 744 -34.77 48.22 -46.43
C GLY A 744 -35.42 47.17 -47.34
N CYS A 745 -35.00 45.90 -47.24
CA CYS A 745 -35.40 44.85 -48.17
C CYS A 745 -36.34 43.81 -47.50
N ARG A 746 -37.35 43.35 -48.24
CA ARG A 746 -38.26 42.27 -47.80
C ARG A 746 -37.80 40.86 -48.18
N ALA A 747 -36.72 40.74 -48.96
CA ALA A 747 -36.12 39.47 -49.34
C ALA A 747 -35.25 38.88 -48.22
N ARG A 748 -34.92 37.58 -48.33
CA ARG A 748 -33.78 37.00 -47.59
C ARG A 748 -32.48 37.46 -48.23
N VAL A 749 -31.45 37.68 -47.41
CA VAL A 749 -30.09 37.97 -47.86
C VAL A 749 -29.15 36.91 -47.27
N ALA A 750 -28.15 36.48 -48.05
CA ALA A 750 -27.23 35.41 -47.67
C ALA A 750 -25.79 35.76 -48.04
N ILE A 751 -24.82 35.22 -47.29
CA ILE A 751 -23.39 35.39 -47.53
C ILE A 751 -22.62 34.13 -47.10
N ASP A 752 -21.70 33.66 -47.94
CA ASP A 752 -20.67 32.68 -47.59
C ASP A 752 -19.39 33.47 -47.28
N PHE A 753 -18.73 33.20 -46.15
CA PHE A 753 -17.49 33.87 -45.76
C PHE A 753 -16.53 32.93 -45.02
N ARG A 754 -15.23 33.17 -45.18
CA ARG A 754 -14.19 32.48 -44.43
C ARG A 754 -14.13 33.06 -43.04
N LEU A 755 -14.49 32.26 -42.05
CA LEU A 755 -14.21 32.59 -40.66
C LEU A 755 -12.98 31.78 -40.22
N PRO A 756 -11.81 32.44 -40.08
CA PRO A 756 -10.66 31.81 -39.47
C PRO A 756 -10.94 31.63 -37.97
N SER A 757 -11.17 30.39 -37.53
CA SER A 757 -11.00 30.05 -36.12
C SER A 757 -9.53 29.70 -35.89
N PRO A 758 -8.81 30.39 -34.97
CA PRO A 758 -7.42 30.09 -34.59
C PRO A 758 -7.15 28.67 -34.04
N GLU A 759 -8.18 27.84 -33.93
CA GLU A 759 -8.06 26.37 -33.89
C GLU A 759 -7.35 25.79 -35.14
N GLY A 760 -7.26 26.58 -36.22
CA GLY A 760 -6.38 26.40 -37.37
C GLY A 760 -7.12 26.26 -38.70
N ILE A 761 -8.34 25.73 -38.68
CA ILE A 761 -9.12 25.39 -39.87
C ILE A 761 -10.01 26.58 -40.26
N THR A 762 -9.84 27.09 -41.49
CA THR A 762 -10.70 28.15 -42.03
C THR A 762 -12.06 27.56 -42.39
N ARG A 763 -13.08 27.89 -41.58
CA ARG A 763 -14.43 27.41 -41.80
C ARG A 763 -15.14 28.30 -42.81
N TRP A 764 -15.81 27.70 -43.79
CA TRP A 764 -16.67 28.41 -44.72
C TRP A 764 -18.08 28.47 -44.13
N ILE A 765 -18.45 29.62 -43.56
CA ILE A 765 -19.75 29.79 -42.92
C ILE A 765 -20.71 30.50 -43.86
N SER A 766 -21.84 29.86 -44.13
CA SER A 766 -22.98 30.45 -44.81
C SER A 766 -23.93 31.06 -43.77
N SER A 767 -24.33 32.31 -43.94
CA SER A 767 -25.24 33.03 -43.04
C SER A 767 -26.43 33.59 -43.82
N VAL A 768 -27.65 33.45 -43.27
CA VAL A 768 -28.90 33.86 -43.93
C VAL A 768 -29.78 34.66 -42.97
N GLY A 769 -30.11 35.90 -43.35
CA GLY A 769 -30.92 36.83 -42.53
C GLY A 769 -32.25 37.26 -43.18
N ARG A 770 -33.20 37.71 -42.36
CA ARG A 770 -34.46 38.37 -42.79
C ARG A 770 -34.89 39.49 -41.83
N ALA A 771 -35.30 40.63 -42.39
CA ALA A 771 -35.88 41.74 -41.64
C ALA A 771 -37.40 41.59 -41.41
N SER A 772 -37.91 42.14 -40.29
CA SER A 772 -39.34 42.24 -39.97
C SER A 772 -39.86 43.69 -40.01
N LEU A 773 -41.09 43.86 -40.50
CA LEU A 773 -41.72 45.14 -40.85
C LEU A 773 -43.23 45.11 -40.55
N GLU A 774 -43.71 45.88 -39.57
CA GLU A 774 -45.13 45.94 -39.18
C GLU A 774 -45.65 47.35 -38.87
N GLY A 775 -46.98 47.50 -38.81
CA GLY A 775 -47.65 48.72 -38.37
C GLY A 775 -47.38 49.95 -39.25
N ASN A 776 -46.52 50.83 -38.78
CA ASN A 776 -46.22 52.14 -39.39
C ASN A 776 -45.04 52.11 -40.38
N GLY A 777 -44.67 50.94 -40.91
CA GLY A 777 -43.75 50.79 -42.05
C GLY A 777 -42.26 50.87 -41.73
N GLY A 778 -41.86 51.08 -40.47
CA GLY A 778 -40.47 51.04 -40.03
C GLY A 778 -40.00 49.61 -39.66
N PRO A 779 -38.79 49.17 -40.10
CA PRO A 779 -38.23 47.88 -39.70
C PRO A 779 -37.65 47.97 -38.28
N HIS A 780 -37.92 46.97 -37.44
CA HIS A 780 -37.51 46.98 -36.02
C HIS A 780 -36.50 45.90 -35.62
N ARG A 781 -36.37 44.79 -36.37
CA ARG A 781 -35.50 43.65 -36.00
C ARG A 781 -35.10 42.81 -37.22
N VAL A 782 -33.94 42.17 -37.13
CA VAL A 782 -33.41 41.21 -38.11
C VAL A 782 -32.97 39.94 -37.37
N VAL A 783 -33.30 38.78 -37.91
CA VAL A 783 -32.93 37.47 -37.33
C VAL A 783 -32.37 36.59 -38.44
N GLY A 784 -31.42 35.72 -38.11
CA GLY A 784 -30.80 34.81 -39.06
C GLY A 784 -30.31 33.51 -38.44
N THR A 785 -29.88 32.60 -39.32
CA THR A 785 -29.21 31.35 -38.98
C THR A 785 -27.88 31.26 -39.73
N ILE A 786 -27.03 30.33 -39.30
CA ILE A 786 -25.75 30.00 -39.94
C ILE A 786 -25.58 28.49 -40.10
N GLN A 787 -24.74 28.09 -41.06
CA GLN A 787 -24.37 26.71 -41.32
C GLN A 787 -22.95 26.64 -41.90
N ASP A 788 -22.18 25.61 -41.56
CA ASP A 788 -20.88 25.34 -42.17
C ASP A 788 -21.05 24.62 -43.51
N ILE A 789 -20.26 25.01 -44.53
CA ILE A 789 -20.28 24.45 -45.89
C ILE A 789 -18.89 23.99 -46.38
N THR A 790 -17.93 23.83 -45.47
CA THR A 790 -16.50 23.60 -45.77
C THR A 790 -16.22 22.36 -46.62
N GLU A 791 -16.99 21.28 -46.47
CA GLU A 791 -16.81 20.03 -47.21
C GLU A 791 -16.83 20.26 -48.74
N ARG A 792 -17.78 21.04 -49.25
CA ARG A 792 -17.88 21.39 -50.68
C ARG A 792 -16.66 22.15 -51.22
N LYS A 793 -15.86 22.78 -50.35
CA LYS A 793 -14.66 23.54 -50.76
C LYS A 793 -13.37 22.71 -50.74
N ARG A 794 -13.35 21.56 -50.07
CA ARG A 794 -12.20 20.64 -50.07
C ARG A 794 -11.92 20.04 -51.48
N VAL A 795 -12.89 19.99 -52.39
CA VAL A 795 -12.79 19.31 -53.72
C VAL A 795 -11.86 19.97 -54.74
N GLU A 796 -11.23 21.09 -54.37
CA GLU A 796 -10.29 21.82 -55.21
C GLU A 796 -8.91 22.00 -54.54
N GLU A 797 -8.63 21.26 -53.44
CA GLU A 797 -7.44 21.44 -52.59
C GLU A 797 -6.45 20.26 -52.53
N GLU A 798 -6.82 19.00 -52.82
CA GLU A 798 -5.84 17.89 -52.92
C GLU A 798 -5.05 17.92 -54.20
N LEU A 799 -5.61 18.41 -55.31
CA LEU A 799 -4.85 18.47 -56.55
C LEU A 799 -3.62 19.39 -56.41
N SER A 800 -3.74 20.43 -55.59
CA SER A 800 -2.62 21.23 -55.08
C SER A 800 -1.84 20.49 -53.97
N THR A 801 -2.55 19.99 -52.94
CA THR A 801 -1.91 19.43 -51.74
C THR A 801 -1.15 18.14 -51.96
N LYS A 802 -1.58 17.19 -52.80
CA LYS A 802 -0.81 15.96 -53.13
C LYS A 802 0.53 16.29 -53.77
N THR A 803 0.62 17.42 -54.47
CA THR A 803 1.88 17.93 -55.04
C THR A 803 2.75 18.53 -53.95
N ALA A 804 2.20 19.44 -53.13
CA ALA A 804 2.93 20.03 -51.99
C ALA A 804 3.30 19.00 -50.89
N LEU A 805 2.53 17.92 -50.74
CA LEU A 805 2.79 16.81 -49.82
C LEU A 805 4.06 16.07 -50.24
N LEU A 806 4.26 15.80 -51.53
CA LEU A 806 5.44 15.11 -52.02
C LEU A 806 6.73 15.82 -51.60
N GLU A 807 6.74 17.15 -51.71
CA GLU A 807 7.86 18.01 -51.29
C GLU A 807 7.97 18.05 -49.75
N ALA A 808 6.90 18.43 -49.06
CA ALA A 808 6.87 18.53 -47.60
C ALA A 808 7.08 17.19 -46.85
N GLN A 809 6.89 16.04 -47.51
CA GLN A 809 7.13 14.71 -46.95
C GLN A 809 8.56 14.23 -47.20
N VAL A 810 9.23 14.70 -48.26
CA VAL A 810 10.67 14.51 -48.47
C VAL A 810 11.46 15.35 -47.46
N ASP A 811 11.08 16.61 -47.25
CA ASP A 811 11.78 17.51 -46.33
C ASP A 811 11.51 17.20 -44.85
N ALA A 812 10.30 16.72 -44.51
CA ALA A 812 9.99 16.22 -43.17
C ALA A 812 10.58 14.82 -42.85
N SER A 813 11.38 14.24 -43.76
CA SER A 813 12.06 12.97 -43.50
C SER A 813 13.22 13.16 -42.52
N ILE A 814 13.17 12.44 -41.39
CA ILE A 814 14.26 12.34 -40.40
C ILE A 814 15.48 11.62 -41.00
N ASP A 815 15.26 10.81 -42.04
CA ASP A 815 16.30 10.21 -42.86
C ASP A 815 16.79 11.23 -43.89
N GLY A 816 18.10 11.34 -44.07
CA GLY A 816 18.67 12.04 -45.22
C GLY A 816 18.37 11.24 -46.49
N LEU A 817 17.61 11.82 -47.42
CA LEU A 817 17.14 11.17 -48.64
C LEU A 817 17.86 11.73 -49.88
N LEU A 818 18.16 10.84 -50.83
CA LEU A 818 18.77 11.18 -52.11
C LEU A 818 18.22 10.25 -53.20
N PHE A 819 17.53 10.80 -54.20
CA PHE A 819 17.09 10.09 -55.40
C PHE A 819 17.94 10.49 -56.60
N VAL A 820 18.60 9.49 -57.21
CA VAL A 820 19.40 9.64 -58.43
C VAL A 820 18.74 8.91 -59.60
N ASP A 821 18.77 9.54 -60.77
CA ASP A 821 18.28 8.94 -62.02
C ASP A 821 19.28 7.93 -62.62
N LEU A 822 18.93 7.37 -63.78
CA LEU A 822 19.77 6.43 -64.52
C LEU A 822 21.03 7.06 -65.16
N ALA A 823 21.17 8.39 -65.13
CA ALA A 823 22.34 9.14 -65.56
C ALA A 823 23.21 9.63 -64.37
N GLN A 824 22.86 9.27 -63.14
CA GLN A 824 23.49 9.73 -61.89
C GLN A 824 23.33 11.25 -61.66
N THR A 825 22.28 11.83 -62.22
CA THR A 825 21.77 13.16 -61.86
C THR A 825 21.00 13.05 -60.55
N LYS A 826 21.24 13.98 -59.61
CA LYS A 826 20.43 14.13 -58.40
C LYS A 826 19.10 14.77 -58.79
N VAL A 827 17.99 14.05 -58.62
CA VAL A 827 16.64 14.51 -58.96
C VAL A 827 15.89 14.97 -57.72
N ILE A 828 16.14 14.35 -56.56
CA ILE A 828 15.69 14.84 -55.25
C ILE A 828 16.85 14.65 -54.24
N GLN A 829 17.07 15.66 -53.40
CA GLN A 829 17.87 15.58 -52.17
C GLN A 829 17.13 16.41 -51.11
N ASN A 830 17.12 16.00 -49.84
CA ASN A 830 16.52 16.79 -48.76
C ASN A 830 17.57 17.48 -47.88
N ASP A 831 17.17 18.52 -47.15
CA ASP A 831 18.08 19.25 -46.24
C ASP A 831 18.68 18.33 -45.17
N ARG A 832 17.95 17.29 -44.74
CA ARG A 832 18.43 16.34 -43.73
C ARG A 832 19.67 15.54 -44.19
N LEU A 833 19.79 15.25 -45.48
CA LEU A 833 21.00 14.67 -46.08
C LEU A 833 22.18 15.66 -46.02
N ILE A 834 21.90 16.92 -46.32
CA ILE A 834 22.87 18.03 -46.30
C ILE A 834 23.38 18.25 -44.87
N GLU A 835 22.52 18.19 -43.86
CA GLU A 835 22.89 18.25 -42.44
C GLU A 835 23.76 17.06 -42.00
N LEU A 836 23.29 15.82 -42.21
CA LEU A 836 23.95 14.60 -41.71
C LEU A 836 25.40 14.48 -42.22
N PHE A 837 25.64 14.85 -43.48
CA PHE A 837 26.98 14.83 -44.09
C PHE A 837 27.62 16.22 -44.21
N LYS A 838 27.06 17.25 -43.55
CA LYS A 838 27.61 18.62 -43.47
C LYS A 838 28.03 19.14 -44.86
N VAL A 839 27.15 18.99 -45.86
CA VAL A 839 27.44 19.19 -47.29
C VAL A 839 27.50 20.69 -47.61
N PRO A 840 28.58 21.20 -48.24
CA PRO A 840 28.64 22.59 -48.69
C PRO A 840 27.54 22.92 -49.71
N PRO A 841 26.94 24.13 -49.69
CA PRO A 841 25.90 24.53 -50.65
C PRO A 841 26.35 24.41 -52.12
N GLU A 842 27.64 24.59 -52.39
CA GLU A 842 28.27 24.43 -53.70
C GLU A 842 28.17 22.98 -54.23
N ILE A 843 28.28 21.98 -53.34
CA ILE A 843 28.17 20.54 -53.66
C ILE A 843 26.70 20.08 -53.63
N ALA A 844 25.86 20.72 -52.81
CA ALA A 844 24.42 20.53 -52.86
C ALA A 844 23.84 21.01 -54.21
N ALA A 845 24.26 22.17 -54.72
CA ALA A 845 23.76 22.77 -55.95
C ALA A 845 24.29 22.12 -57.25
N ASP A 846 25.38 21.34 -57.20
CA ASP A 846 25.79 20.48 -58.32
C ASP A 846 24.65 19.51 -58.67
N SER A 847 24.40 19.27 -59.96
CA SER A 847 23.38 18.34 -60.44
C SER A 847 23.84 16.89 -60.44
N ARG A 848 25.14 16.58 -60.36
CA ARG A 848 25.66 15.20 -60.37
C ARG A 848 25.98 14.68 -58.97
N ASP A 849 25.80 13.36 -58.78
CA ASP A 849 26.07 12.67 -57.51
C ASP A 849 27.58 12.58 -57.18
N GLU A 850 28.44 12.58 -58.19
CA GLU A 850 29.88 12.34 -58.06
C GLU A 850 30.57 13.29 -57.05
N SER A 851 30.21 14.57 -57.05
CA SER A 851 30.75 15.58 -56.12
C SER A 851 30.27 15.35 -54.67
N LEU A 852 29.03 14.91 -54.50
CA LEU A 852 28.41 14.61 -53.21
C LEU A 852 29.01 13.33 -52.59
N LEU A 853 29.14 12.27 -53.38
CA LEU A 853 29.74 11.00 -52.96
C LEU A 853 31.19 11.21 -52.45
N ASN A 854 32.00 12.01 -53.15
CA ASN A 854 33.36 12.33 -52.71
C ASN A 854 33.42 13.07 -51.37
N HIS A 855 32.47 13.98 -51.10
CA HIS A 855 32.36 14.66 -49.80
C HIS A 855 31.94 13.71 -48.68
N VAL A 856 30.96 12.83 -48.94
CA VAL A 856 30.50 11.80 -48.00
C VAL A 856 31.64 10.85 -47.59
N LEU A 857 32.42 10.35 -48.57
CA LEU A 857 33.56 9.45 -48.31
C LEU A 857 34.56 10.00 -47.30
N SER A 858 34.79 11.32 -47.29
CA SER A 858 35.78 11.95 -46.39
C SER A 858 35.44 11.86 -44.90
N GLN A 859 34.18 11.52 -44.55
CA GLN A 859 33.66 11.49 -43.19
C GLN A 859 33.38 10.08 -42.67
N ILE A 860 33.58 9.03 -43.48
CA ILE A 860 33.27 7.64 -43.12
C ILE A 860 34.51 6.94 -42.58
N LYS A 861 34.34 6.14 -41.52
CA LYS A 861 35.42 5.49 -40.77
C LYS A 861 36.14 4.39 -41.56
N ASP A 862 35.43 3.71 -42.47
CA ASP A 862 36.00 2.88 -43.54
C ASP A 862 35.42 3.32 -44.91
N PRO A 863 36.09 4.26 -45.60
CA PRO A 863 35.61 4.79 -46.88
C PRO A 863 35.81 3.81 -48.04
N GLY A 864 36.71 2.82 -47.90
CA GLY A 864 36.98 1.83 -48.94
C GLY A 864 35.81 0.86 -49.07
N ALA A 865 35.43 0.23 -47.95
CA ALA A 865 34.29 -0.69 -47.91
C ALA A 865 32.97 0.00 -48.32
N PHE A 866 32.82 1.29 -47.97
CA PHE A 866 31.66 2.09 -48.41
C PHE A 866 31.64 2.31 -49.93
N LEU A 867 32.76 2.76 -50.53
CA LEU A 867 32.82 3.05 -51.96
C LEU A 867 32.59 1.80 -52.81
N ASP A 868 33.25 0.69 -52.47
CA ASP A 868 33.08 -0.58 -53.18
C ASP A 868 31.61 -1.02 -53.18
N ARG A 869 30.89 -0.81 -52.06
CA ARG A 869 29.47 -1.15 -51.95
C ARG A 869 28.56 -0.22 -52.74
N VAL A 870 28.84 1.08 -52.78
CA VAL A 870 28.09 2.04 -53.62
C VAL A 870 28.27 1.72 -55.10
N MET A 871 29.52 1.50 -55.54
CA MET A 871 29.82 1.15 -56.94
C MET A 871 29.23 -0.20 -57.34
N TYR A 872 29.26 -1.20 -56.45
CA TYR A 872 28.56 -2.47 -56.66
C TYR A 872 27.06 -2.25 -56.88
N LEU A 873 26.39 -1.42 -56.07
CA LEU A 873 24.96 -1.16 -56.20
C LEU A 873 24.64 -0.41 -57.51
N TYR A 874 25.46 0.56 -57.93
CA TYR A 874 25.30 1.19 -59.24
C TYR A 874 25.49 0.22 -60.42
N ALA A 875 26.39 -0.77 -60.31
CA ALA A 875 26.50 -1.86 -61.29
C ALA A 875 25.30 -2.84 -61.27
N HIS A 876 24.59 -2.95 -60.13
CA HIS A 876 23.42 -3.82 -59.94
C HIS A 876 22.15 -2.98 -59.66
N PRO A 877 21.60 -2.26 -60.67
CA PRO A 877 20.57 -1.22 -60.49
C PRO A 877 19.17 -1.74 -60.11
N ARG A 878 19.02 -3.02 -59.78
CA ARG A 878 17.80 -3.63 -59.23
C ARG A 878 17.96 -4.22 -57.83
N GLU A 879 19.17 -4.18 -57.26
CA GLU A 879 19.41 -4.65 -55.90
C GLU A 879 19.18 -3.54 -54.86
N SER A 880 18.64 -3.94 -53.72
CA SER A 880 18.51 -3.11 -52.52
C SER A 880 19.55 -3.55 -51.48
N SER A 881 19.95 -2.65 -50.58
CA SER A 881 20.78 -3.00 -49.42
C SER A 881 20.39 -2.19 -48.19
N ARG A 882 20.77 -2.69 -47.01
CA ARG A 882 20.70 -1.97 -45.73
C ARG A 882 21.85 -2.42 -44.81
N GLU A 883 22.68 -1.48 -44.38
CA GLU A 883 23.93 -1.72 -43.65
C GLU A 883 24.19 -0.57 -42.65
N GLU A 884 24.71 -0.89 -41.46
CA GLU A 884 25.22 0.12 -40.52
C GLU A 884 26.60 0.64 -40.97
N ILE A 885 26.81 1.95 -40.90
CA ILE A 885 28.06 2.64 -41.20
C ILE A 885 28.42 3.58 -40.04
N GLU A 886 29.71 3.75 -39.76
CA GLU A 886 30.19 4.64 -38.70
C GLU A 886 30.97 5.82 -39.31
N LEU A 887 30.69 7.03 -38.84
CA LEU A 887 31.41 8.25 -39.21
C LEU A 887 32.66 8.44 -38.34
N THR A 888 33.60 9.25 -38.82
CA THR A 888 34.86 9.54 -38.11
C THR A 888 34.67 10.31 -36.80
N ASP A 889 33.50 10.91 -36.56
CA ASP A 889 33.14 11.56 -35.29
C ASP A 889 32.41 10.64 -34.29
N GLY A 890 32.20 9.37 -34.65
CA GLY A 890 31.54 8.36 -33.80
C GLY A 890 30.02 8.26 -33.98
N THR A 891 29.44 9.05 -34.90
CA THR A 891 28.03 8.91 -35.31
C THR A 891 27.83 7.58 -36.02
N VAL A 892 26.80 6.81 -35.66
CA VAL A 892 26.42 5.55 -36.33
C VAL A 892 25.17 5.79 -37.16
N LEU A 893 25.27 5.57 -38.47
CA LEU A 893 24.15 5.69 -39.41
C LEU A 893 23.71 4.32 -39.92
N ASP A 894 22.40 4.10 -40.03
CA ASP A 894 21.79 3.02 -40.81
C ASP A 894 21.55 3.52 -42.24
N ARG A 895 22.22 2.90 -43.22
CA ARG A 895 22.17 3.28 -44.64
C ARG A 895 21.37 2.25 -45.42
N TYR A 896 20.32 2.68 -46.12
CA TYR A 896 19.59 1.88 -47.09
C TYR A 896 19.69 2.40 -48.53
N SER A 897 19.45 1.53 -49.51
CA SER A 897 19.18 1.92 -50.91
C SER A 897 18.19 0.97 -51.57
N ALA A 898 17.36 1.47 -52.49
CA ALA A 898 16.38 0.69 -53.25
C ALA A 898 16.14 1.26 -54.67
N PRO A 899 15.81 0.40 -55.67
CA PRO A 899 15.45 0.85 -57.02
C PRO A 899 14.04 1.46 -57.06
N VAL A 900 13.85 2.51 -57.86
CA VAL A 900 12.54 3.15 -58.07
C VAL A 900 11.90 2.62 -59.35
N LEU A 901 10.76 1.93 -59.19
CA LEU A 901 10.04 1.23 -60.26
C LEU A 901 8.63 1.81 -60.46
N GLY A 902 8.21 1.94 -61.72
CA GLY A 902 6.83 2.28 -62.08
C GLY A 902 5.87 1.09 -61.91
N LYS A 903 4.55 1.37 -61.94
CA LYS A 903 3.49 0.33 -61.94
C LYS A 903 3.57 -0.63 -63.14
N ASP A 904 4.30 -0.28 -64.19
CA ASP A 904 4.62 -1.07 -65.38
C ASP A 904 5.91 -1.91 -65.25
N GLY A 905 6.64 -1.79 -64.14
CA GLY A 905 7.94 -2.44 -63.93
C GLY A 905 9.13 -1.73 -64.58
N ARG A 906 8.93 -0.54 -65.15
CA ARG A 906 10.01 0.31 -65.70
C ARG A 906 10.86 0.89 -64.57
N LEU A 907 12.17 0.92 -64.75
CA LEU A 907 13.11 1.52 -63.81
C LEU A 907 13.30 3.01 -64.11
N TYR A 908 13.25 3.85 -63.07
CA TYR A 908 13.40 5.30 -63.16
C TYR A 908 14.69 5.82 -62.50
N GLY A 909 15.22 5.12 -61.50
CA GLY A 909 16.43 5.49 -60.77
C GLY A 909 16.62 4.67 -59.50
N ARG A 910 17.40 5.19 -58.54
CA ARG A 910 17.61 4.60 -57.20
C ARG A 910 17.45 5.68 -56.13
N ILE A 911 16.79 5.32 -55.02
CA ILE A 911 16.77 6.12 -53.79
C ILE A 911 17.78 5.56 -52.77
N TRP A 912 18.49 6.46 -52.12
CA TRP A 912 19.35 6.24 -50.96
C TRP A 912 18.72 6.90 -49.73
N GLY A 913 18.93 6.32 -48.55
CA GLY A 913 18.50 6.91 -47.28
C GLY A 913 19.46 6.61 -46.14
N PHE A 914 19.59 7.56 -45.21
CA PHE A 914 20.55 7.52 -44.11
C PHE A 914 19.90 7.99 -42.80
N ARG A 915 19.86 7.14 -41.78
CA ARG A 915 19.26 7.42 -40.45
C ARG A 915 20.31 7.38 -39.35
N ASP A 916 20.38 8.40 -38.50
CA ASP A 916 21.20 8.36 -37.28
C ASP A 916 20.57 7.41 -36.23
N ILE A 917 21.34 6.44 -35.76
CA ILE A 917 20.96 5.44 -34.74
C ILE A 917 21.85 5.49 -33.49
N THR A 918 22.71 6.51 -33.36
CA THR A 918 23.72 6.62 -32.31
C THR A 918 23.12 6.54 -30.90
N ALA A 919 22.01 7.26 -30.66
CA ALA A 919 21.32 7.26 -29.37
C ALA A 919 20.75 5.88 -28.98
N ARG A 920 20.29 5.08 -29.97
CA ARG A 920 19.78 3.71 -29.74
C ARG A 920 20.89 2.79 -29.23
N LYS A 921 22.05 2.79 -29.91
CA LYS A 921 23.21 1.96 -29.51
C LYS A 921 23.71 2.30 -28.09
N GLN A 922 23.63 3.57 -27.69
CA GLN A 922 23.96 4.01 -26.33
C GLN A 922 22.92 3.54 -25.29
N ALA A 923 21.62 3.57 -25.62
CA ALA A 923 20.54 3.08 -24.76
C ALA A 923 20.61 1.55 -24.56
N GLU A 924 20.85 0.77 -25.62
CA GLU A 924 21.06 -0.69 -25.56
C GLU A 924 22.21 -1.07 -24.60
N ALA A 925 23.33 -0.34 -24.69
CA ALA A 925 24.49 -0.55 -23.81
C ALA A 925 24.20 -0.17 -22.34
N ALA A 926 23.41 0.89 -22.10
CA ALA A 926 23.01 1.31 -20.76
C ALA A 926 22.01 0.34 -20.10
N LEU A 927 21.02 -0.15 -20.87
CA LEU A 927 20.02 -1.11 -20.39
C LEU A 927 20.69 -2.41 -19.90
N LYS A 928 21.58 -2.98 -20.71
CA LYS A 928 22.31 -4.21 -20.34
C LYS A 928 23.01 -4.08 -18.98
N LYS A 929 23.64 -2.93 -18.73
CA LYS A 929 24.33 -2.68 -17.46
C LYS A 929 23.35 -2.57 -16.28
N SER A 930 22.24 -1.86 -16.44
CA SER A 930 21.19 -1.77 -15.40
C SER A 930 20.59 -3.15 -15.05
N THR A 931 20.46 -4.07 -16.02
CA THR A 931 20.04 -5.45 -15.75
C THR A 931 21.07 -6.22 -14.91
N GLU A 932 22.37 -6.06 -15.20
CA GLU A 932 23.47 -6.65 -14.42
C GLU A 932 23.49 -6.10 -12.97
N ASP A 933 23.33 -4.79 -12.79
CA ASP A 933 23.29 -4.12 -11.48
C ASP A 933 22.05 -4.55 -10.63
N LEU A 934 20.90 -4.78 -11.26
CA LEU A 934 19.66 -5.19 -10.57
C LEU A 934 19.70 -6.62 -10.02
N ILE A 935 20.33 -7.56 -10.74
CA ILE A 935 20.47 -8.95 -10.29
C ILE A 935 21.32 -9.00 -9.01
N GLU A 936 22.35 -8.16 -8.91
CA GLU A 936 23.17 -8.01 -7.70
C GLU A 936 22.39 -7.35 -6.54
N LEU A 937 21.55 -6.34 -6.82
CA LEU A 937 20.67 -5.74 -5.80
C LEU A 937 19.63 -6.72 -5.23
N SER A 938 18.98 -7.51 -6.08
CA SER A 938 18.05 -8.56 -5.67
C SER A 938 18.74 -9.60 -4.77
N ARG A 939 19.94 -10.05 -5.17
CA ARG A 939 20.79 -10.95 -4.40
C ARG A 939 21.18 -10.38 -3.02
N GLN A 940 21.35 -9.06 -2.90
CA GLN A 940 21.65 -8.40 -1.63
C GLN A 940 20.42 -8.22 -0.73
N ALA A 941 19.23 -8.01 -1.30
CA ALA A 941 17.99 -7.87 -0.52
C ALA A 941 17.63 -9.18 0.22
N GLY A 942 17.62 -10.32 -0.48
CA GLY A 942 17.33 -11.62 0.14
C GLY A 942 18.32 -12.01 1.25
N MET A 943 19.57 -11.53 1.20
CA MET A 943 20.55 -11.73 2.27
C MET A 943 20.22 -10.98 3.56
N ALA A 944 19.46 -9.88 3.51
CA ALA A 944 19.10 -9.10 4.71
C ALA A 944 17.98 -9.78 5.54
N GLU A 945 17.03 -10.41 4.85
CA GLU A 945 15.96 -11.19 5.45
C GLU A 945 16.50 -12.47 6.10
N VAL A 946 17.32 -13.23 5.36
CA VAL A 946 18.08 -14.38 5.87
C VAL A 946 18.94 -13.99 7.09
N ALA A 947 19.66 -12.86 7.05
CA ALA A 947 20.45 -12.40 8.19
C ALA A 947 19.61 -12.09 9.44
N THR A 948 18.36 -11.65 9.27
CA THR A 948 17.43 -11.39 10.39
C THR A 948 16.93 -12.69 11.01
N GLY A 949 16.56 -13.68 10.19
CA GLY A 949 16.20 -15.03 10.65
C GLY A 949 17.37 -15.78 11.32
N VAL A 950 18.60 -15.61 10.81
CA VAL A 950 19.83 -16.07 11.47
C VAL A 950 19.97 -15.47 12.86
N LEU A 951 19.88 -14.14 12.98
CA LEU A 951 20.10 -13.43 14.25
C LEU A 951 19.10 -13.85 15.33
N HIS A 952 17.84 -14.05 14.98
CA HIS A 952 16.83 -14.54 15.92
C HIS A 952 17.15 -15.96 16.40
N ASN A 953 17.33 -16.91 15.47
CA ASN A 953 17.46 -18.33 15.81
C ASN A 953 18.81 -18.67 16.45
N VAL A 954 19.91 -18.04 16.00
CA VAL A 954 21.23 -18.16 16.63
C VAL A 954 21.26 -17.38 17.96
N GLY A 955 20.54 -16.26 18.08
CA GLY A 955 20.46 -15.46 19.32
C GLY A 955 19.88 -16.24 20.51
N ASN A 956 18.86 -17.06 20.26
CA ASN A 956 18.25 -17.91 21.29
C ASN A 956 19.23 -19.00 21.78
N VAL A 957 19.90 -19.71 20.87
CA VAL A 957 20.88 -20.75 21.25
C VAL A 957 22.14 -20.14 21.89
N LEU A 958 22.60 -18.97 21.43
CA LEU A 958 23.67 -18.21 22.08
C LEU A 958 23.34 -17.85 23.53
N ASN A 959 22.07 -17.65 23.87
CA ASN A 959 21.67 -17.39 25.24
C ASN A 959 21.90 -18.62 26.13
N SER A 960 21.55 -19.81 25.65
CA SER A 960 21.84 -21.08 26.34
C SER A 960 23.34 -21.33 26.47
N VAL A 961 24.13 -21.09 25.41
CA VAL A 961 25.61 -21.14 25.47
C VAL A 961 26.14 -20.20 26.56
N ASN A 962 25.61 -18.98 26.67
CA ASN A 962 26.05 -18.01 27.67
C ASN A 962 25.66 -18.41 29.11
N VAL A 963 24.51 -19.07 29.30
CA VAL A 963 24.10 -19.61 30.60
C VAL A 963 25.04 -20.74 31.04
N SER A 964 25.23 -21.79 30.23
CA SER A 964 26.15 -22.89 30.58
C SER A 964 27.59 -22.42 30.74
N ALA A 965 28.06 -21.46 29.92
CA ALA A 965 29.37 -20.85 30.11
C ALA A 965 29.51 -20.11 31.45
N THR A 966 28.43 -19.46 31.92
CA THR A 966 28.40 -18.78 33.23
C THR A 966 28.35 -19.79 34.37
N LEU A 967 27.52 -20.83 34.27
CA LEU A 967 27.42 -21.90 35.27
C LEU A 967 28.76 -22.66 35.42
N VAL A 968 29.44 -22.97 34.32
CA VAL A 968 30.81 -23.53 34.33
C VAL A 968 31.80 -22.56 35.00
N ALA A 969 31.75 -21.28 34.65
CA ALA A 969 32.66 -20.29 35.24
C ALA A 969 32.44 -20.10 36.75
N ASP A 970 31.21 -20.16 37.24
CA ASP A 970 30.90 -20.00 38.66
C ASP A 970 31.17 -21.27 39.48
N HIS A 971 30.90 -22.46 38.95
CA HIS A 971 31.35 -23.71 39.58
C HIS A 971 32.89 -23.75 39.69
N VAL A 972 33.63 -23.37 38.64
CA VAL A 972 35.10 -23.26 38.71
C VAL A 972 35.55 -22.17 39.69
N ARG A 973 34.84 -21.04 39.80
CA ARG A 973 35.15 -19.97 40.78
C ARG A 973 34.84 -20.34 42.23
N HIS A 974 33.95 -21.29 42.48
CA HIS A 974 33.55 -21.73 43.83
C HIS A 974 34.03 -23.14 44.16
N SER A 975 34.88 -23.71 43.30
CA SER A 975 35.47 -25.04 43.42
C SER A 975 36.17 -25.26 44.76
N GLN A 976 35.92 -26.41 45.39
CA GLN A 976 36.62 -26.78 46.63
C GLN A 976 38.05 -27.29 46.39
N ALA A 977 38.56 -27.26 45.14
CA ALA A 977 39.89 -27.75 44.81
C ALA A 977 41.02 -27.03 45.60
N ALA A 978 40.81 -25.78 46.00
CA ALA A 978 41.73 -25.05 46.87
C ALA A 978 41.90 -25.71 48.26
N SER A 979 40.86 -26.33 48.81
CA SER A 979 40.90 -27.04 50.09
C SER A 979 41.85 -28.23 50.08
N VAL A 980 42.03 -28.88 48.92
CA VAL A 980 43.00 -29.97 48.73
C VAL A 980 44.43 -29.47 48.98
N ALA A 981 44.75 -28.26 48.48
CA ALA A 981 46.06 -27.64 48.72
C ALA A 981 46.24 -27.26 50.20
N SER A 982 45.20 -26.74 50.86
CA SER A 982 45.22 -26.44 52.31
C SER A 982 45.46 -27.68 53.18
N VAL A 983 44.78 -28.79 52.89
CA VAL A 983 44.99 -30.06 53.61
C VAL A 983 46.39 -30.62 53.31
N ALA A 984 46.85 -30.56 52.06
CA ALA A 984 48.21 -30.98 51.71
C ALA A 984 49.29 -30.14 52.43
N ALA A 985 49.05 -28.85 52.66
CA ALA A 985 49.94 -27.98 53.43
C ALA A 985 49.98 -28.38 54.93
N LEU A 986 48.83 -28.59 55.56
CA LEU A 986 48.74 -29.06 56.97
C LEU A 986 49.46 -30.41 57.17
N LEU A 987 49.25 -31.36 56.25
CA LEU A 987 49.94 -32.66 56.28
C LEU A 987 51.45 -32.55 56.01
N ALA A 988 51.89 -31.52 55.29
CA ALA A 988 53.31 -31.25 55.05
C ALA A 988 53.98 -30.55 56.26
N GLU A 989 53.26 -29.69 56.97
CA GLU A 989 53.73 -29.01 58.18
C GLU A 989 53.91 -30.00 59.35
N HIS A 990 52.92 -30.86 59.60
CA HIS A 990 52.98 -31.88 60.65
C HIS A 990 53.71 -33.18 60.24
N ARG A 991 54.47 -33.17 59.13
CA ARG A 991 55.08 -34.36 58.52
C ARG A 991 56.00 -35.16 59.45
N SER A 992 56.66 -34.51 60.42
CA SER A 992 57.55 -35.15 61.40
C SER A 992 56.83 -35.82 62.58
N SER A 993 55.54 -35.52 62.78
CA SER A 993 54.69 -36.03 63.88
C SER A 993 53.31 -36.50 63.39
N LEU A 994 53.24 -36.91 62.12
CA LEU A 994 51.98 -37.17 61.42
C LEU A 994 51.08 -38.23 62.08
N PRO A 995 51.60 -39.35 62.64
CA PRO A 995 50.76 -40.34 63.32
C PRO A 995 50.05 -39.76 64.56
N ASP A 996 50.77 -38.98 65.37
CA ASP A 996 50.20 -38.37 66.58
C ASP A 996 49.20 -37.27 66.22
N TYR A 997 49.49 -36.47 65.19
CA TYR A 997 48.57 -35.45 64.68
C TYR A 997 47.25 -36.06 64.16
N LEU A 998 47.32 -37.12 63.35
CA LEU A 998 46.13 -37.78 62.79
C LEU A 998 45.34 -38.64 63.80
N THR A 999 45.82 -38.84 65.03
CA THR A 999 45.14 -39.72 66.03
C THR A 999 44.88 -39.10 67.39
N ALA A 1000 45.64 -38.07 67.81
CA ALA A 1000 45.51 -37.44 69.12
C ALA A 1000 45.26 -35.92 69.07
N ASP A 1001 45.53 -35.25 67.94
CA ASP A 1001 45.20 -33.83 67.77
C ASP A 1001 43.72 -33.63 67.38
N PRO A 1002 42.96 -32.74 68.04
CA PRO A 1002 41.54 -32.52 67.74
C PRO A 1002 41.24 -31.97 66.34
N GLN A 1003 42.21 -31.31 65.69
CA GLN A 1003 42.08 -30.82 64.32
C GLN A 1003 42.58 -31.89 63.33
N GLY A 1004 43.75 -32.47 63.58
CA GLY A 1004 44.34 -33.51 62.73
C GLY A 1004 43.49 -34.77 62.60
N SER A 1005 42.81 -35.19 63.68
CA SER A 1005 41.91 -36.36 63.68
C SER A 1005 40.65 -36.20 62.79
N THR A 1006 40.27 -34.98 62.40
CA THR A 1006 39.13 -34.74 61.49
C THR A 1006 39.50 -34.74 60.01
N ILE A 1007 40.81 -34.72 59.69
CA ILE A 1007 41.29 -34.66 58.30
C ILE A 1007 40.87 -35.87 57.44
N PRO A 1008 40.83 -37.13 57.93
CA PRO A 1008 40.39 -38.27 57.13
C PRO A 1008 38.94 -38.15 56.64
N ASP A 1009 38.03 -37.78 57.55
CA ASP A 1009 36.60 -37.61 57.23
C ASP A 1009 36.39 -36.40 56.31
N TYR A 1010 37.08 -35.29 56.59
CA TYR A 1010 37.06 -34.11 55.73
C TYR A 1010 37.57 -34.41 54.31
N LEU A 1011 38.62 -35.23 54.16
CA LEU A 1011 39.12 -35.67 52.86
C LEU A 1011 38.12 -36.57 52.13
N ALA A 1012 37.35 -37.41 52.83
CA ALA A 1012 36.28 -38.19 52.23
C ALA A 1012 35.16 -37.29 51.68
N THR A 1013 34.63 -36.38 52.52
CA THR A 1013 33.59 -35.42 52.10
C THR A 1013 34.07 -34.50 50.96
N LEU A 1014 35.32 -34.03 51.02
CA LEU A 1014 35.92 -33.21 49.96
C LEU A 1014 36.09 -34.00 48.65
N SER A 1015 36.46 -35.28 48.72
CA SER A 1015 36.55 -36.14 47.54
C SER A 1015 35.18 -36.40 46.89
N GLU A 1016 34.11 -36.55 47.67
CA GLU A 1016 32.74 -36.68 47.16
C GLU A 1016 32.26 -35.36 46.53
N SER A 1017 32.47 -34.23 47.22
CA SER A 1017 32.12 -32.90 46.69
C SER A 1017 32.83 -32.59 45.37
N LEU A 1018 34.12 -32.94 45.23
CA LEU A 1018 34.88 -32.72 44.00
C LEU A 1018 34.51 -33.70 42.88
N ALA A 1019 34.08 -34.92 43.22
CA ALA A 1019 33.56 -35.87 42.23
C ALA A 1019 32.22 -35.38 41.64
N GLU A 1020 31.35 -34.81 42.47
CA GLU A 1020 30.06 -34.25 42.05
C GLU A 1020 30.24 -32.93 41.27
N GLU A 1021 31.09 -32.02 41.75
CA GLU A 1021 31.47 -30.78 41.03
C GLU A 1021 31.97 -31.09 39.62
N LYS A 1022 32.85 -32.10 39.50
CA LYS A 1022 33.32 -32.61 38.20
C LYS A 1022 32.20 -33.20 37.34
N ARG A 1023 31.22 -33.88 37.93
CA ARG A 1023 30.07 -34.47 37.20
C ARG A 1023 29.19 -33.37 36.60
N ILE A 1024 28.90 -32.32 37.37
CA ILE A 1024 28.14 -31.14 36.92
C ILE A 1024 28.89 -30.41 35.81
N LEU A 1025 30.18 -30.09 36.02
CA LEU A 1025 31.02 -29.42 35.02
C LEU A 1025 31.12 -30.17 33.68
N LEU A 1026 31.16 -31.51 33.72
CA LEU A 1026 31.15 -32.34 32.51
C LEU A 1026 29.79 -32.34 31.79
N SER A 1027 28.68 -32.21 32.52
CA SER A 1027 27.34 -32.10 31.93
C SER A 1027 27.18 -30.77 31.21
N GLU A 1028 27.44 -29.65 31.91
CA GLU A 1028 27.35 -28.29 31.36
C GLU A 1028 28.28 -28.08 30.14
N THR A 1029 29.47 -28.67 30.14
CA THR A 1029 30.39 -28.55 28.99
C THR A 1029 29.97 -29.40 27.79
N ASP A 1030 29.24 -30.50 27.95
CA ASP A 1030 28.65 -31.22 26.82
C ASP A 1030 27.38 -30.54 26.28
N GLU A 1031 26.56 -29.94 27.15
CA GLU A 1031 25.44 -29.08 26.69
C GLU A 1031 25.94 -27.86 25.94
N LEU A 1032 26.97 -27.18 26.44
CA LEU A 1032 27.63 -26.09 25.73
C LEU A 1032 28.17 -26.54 24.36
N ARG A 1033 28.76 -27.75 24.26
CA ARG A 1033 29.19 -28.35 22.99
C ARG A 1033 28.01 -28.58 22.05
N LYS A 1034 26.92 -29.21 22.51
CA LYS A 1034 25.70 -29.46 21.71
C LYS A 1034 25.10 -28.15 21.18
N ASN A 1035 25.00 -27.13 22.03
CA ASN A 1035 24.48 -25.81 21.65
C ASN A 1035 25.37 -25.12 20.59
N ILE A 1036 26.70 -25.24 20.68
CA ILE A 1036 27.63 -24.74 19.65
C ILE A 1036 27.49 -25.52 18.33
N GLU A 1037 27.29 -26.84 18.39
CA GLU A 1037 27.01 -27.66 17.20
C GLU A 1037 25.66 -27.30 16.55
N HIS A 1038 24.64 -26.99 17.34
CA HIS A 1038 23.36 -26.50 16.87
C HIS A 1038 23.50 -25.15 16.16
N ILE A 1039 24.26 -24.20 16.72
CA ILE A 1039 24.56 -22.90 16.09
C ILE A 1039 25.26 -23.09 14.73
N ARG A 1040 26.26 -23.97 14.66
CA ARG A 1040 26.96 -24.30 13.41
C ARG A 1040 26.00 -24.83 12.34
N ASP A 1041 25.11 -25.73 12.72
CA ASP A 1041 24.17 -26.38 11.80
C ASP A 1041 23.05 -25.42 11.33
N VAL A 1042 22.58 -24.51 12.19
CA VAL A 1042 21.68 -23.40 11.82
C VAL A 1042 22.37 -22.43 10.86
N ILE A 1043 23.63 -22.07 11.10
CA ILE A 1043 24.42 -21.22 10.20
C ILE A 1043 24.62 -21.91 8.84
N ALA A 1044 24.92 -23.20 8.81
CA ALA A 1044 25.07 -23.96 7.57
C ALA A 1044 23.75 -24.02 6.77
N MET A 1045 22.62 -24.24 7.44
CA MET A 1045 21.29 -24.21 6.83
C MET A 1045 20.98 -22.83 6.24
N GLN A 1046 21.24 -21.76 6.98
CA GLN A 1046 20.95 -20.38 6.55
C GLN A 1046 21.90 -19.87 5.45
N GLN A 1047 23.15 -20.33 5.43
CA GLN A 1047 24.06 -20.09 4.30
C GLN A 1047 23.57 -20.75 2.99
N SER A 1048 22.74 -21.80 3.07
CA SER A 1048 22.09 -22.38 1.88
C SER A 1048 20.90 -21.56 1.36
N TYR A 1049 20.16 -20.86 2.24
CA TYR A 1049 19.05 -19.97 1.84
C TYR A 1049 19.51 -18.67 1.17
N ALA A 1050 20.78 -18.28 1.31
CA ALA A 1050 21.32 -17.02 0.81
C ALA A 1050 21.49 -16.95 -0.73
N LYS A 1051 20.74 -17.76 -1.49
CA LYS A 1051 20.70 -17.79 -2.97
C LYS A 1051 19.24 -17.70 -3.47
N THR A 1052 18.93 -16.58 -4.11
CA THR A 1052 17.91 -16.39 -5.16
C THR A 1052 16.55 -17.10 -4.96
N SER A 1053 15.88 -16.84 -3.84
CA SER A 1053 14.43 -17.08 -3.71
C SER A 1053 13.64 -16.09 -4.58
N GLY A 1054 12.49 -16.51 -5.14
CA GLY A 1054 11.53 -15.64 -5.83
C GLY A 1054 11.59 -15.62 -7.36
N ILE A 1055 12.36 -16.50 -8.01
CA ILE A 1055 12.34 -16.66 -9.48
C ILE A 1055 11.63 -17.96 -9.84
N ILE A 1056 10.52 -17.85 -10.58
CA ILE A 1056 9.87 -18.98 -11.25
C ILE A 1056 10.66 -19.27 -12.53
N GLU A 1057 11.33 -20.43 -12.57
CA GLU A 1057 12.02 -20.92 -13.77
C GLU A 1057 11.48 -22.31 -14.17
N SER A 1058 11.79 -22.75 -15.39
CA SER A 1058 11.41 -24.09 -15.87
C SER A 1058 12.47 -25.10 -15.43
N VAL A 1059 12.09 -26.05 -14.56
CA VAL A 1059 13.04 -26.92 -13.85
C VAL A 1059 12.70 -28.40 -14.01
N SER A 1060 13.74 -29.19 -14.28
CA SER A 1060 13.73 -30.65 -14.20
C SER A 1060 13.64 -31.10 -12.74
N LEU A 1061 12.50 -31.67 -12.35
CA LEU A 1061 12.26 -32.10 -10.98
C LEU A 1061 13.11 -33.30 -10.57
N THR A 1062 13.43 -34.17 -11.52
CA THR A 1062 14.35 -35.31 -11.30
C THR A 1062 15.74 -34.85 -10.90
N ASP A 1063 16.24 -33.76 -11.51
CA ASP A 1063 17.54 -33.18 -11.16
C ASP A 1063 17.50 -32.50 -9.78
N LEU A 1064 16.37 -31.88 -9.39
CA LEU A 1064 16.20 -31.33 -8.04
C LEU A 1064 16.17 -32.41 -6.96
N VAL A 1065 15.50 -33.54 -7.21
CA VAL A 1065 15.49 -34.67 -6.28
C VAL A 1065 16.90 -35.25 -6.15
N ASP A 1066 17.64 -35.42 -7.25
CA ASP A 1066 19.01 -35.94 -7.18
C ASP A 1066 19.99 -34.95 -6.52
N ASP A 1067 19.84 -33.63 -6.69
CA ASP A 1067 20.61 -32.64 -5.94
C ASP A 1067 20.27 -32.62 -4.44
N ALA A 1068 18.99 -32.74 -4.06
CA ALA A 1068 18.59 -32.88 -2.66
C ALA A 1068 19.11 -34.19 -2.01
N LEU A 1069 19.17 -35.28 -2.79
CA LEU A 1069 19.80 -36.55 -2.38
C LEU A 1069 21.33 -36.42 -2.28
N ARG A 1070 22.00 -35.72 -3.20
CA ARG A 1070 23.45 -35.44 -3.15
C ARG A 1070 23.83 -34.66 -1.89
N ILE A 1071 23.05 -33.64 -1.53
CA ILE A 1071 23.25 -32.85 -0.29
C ILE A 1071 23.17 -33.74 0.97
N ASN A 1072 22.28 -34.73 0.97
CA ASN A 1072 22.12 -35.68 2.07
C ASN A 1072 23.00 -36.95 1.95
N ALA A 1073 23.77 -37.14 0.88
CA ALA A 1073 24.46 -38.41 0.61
C ALA A 1073 25.43 -38.82 1.74
N GLY A 1074 26.15 -37.86 2.32
CA GLY A 1074 27.09 -38.11 3.41
C GLY A 1074 26.44 -38.50 4.75
N THR A 1075 25.17 -38.15 4.98
CA THR A 1075 24.41 -38.59 6.15
C THR A 1075 23.65 -39.88 5.87
N LEU A 1076 23.08 -40.06 4.68
CA LEU A 1076 22.41 -41.30 4.27
C LEU A 1076 23.37 -42.50 4.31
N ALA A 1077 24.57 -42.36 3.72
CA ALA A 1077 25.59 -43.42 3.71
C ALA A 1077 26.12 -43.77 5.11
N ARG A 1078 26.17 -42.81 6.05
CA ARG A 1078 26.61 -43.06 7.44
C ARG A 1078 25.65 -43.92 8.27
N HIS A 1079 24.39 -44.03 7.84
CA HIS A 1079 23.34 -44.74 8.59
C HIS A 1079 22.79 -45.94 7.80
N ASP A 1080 23.47 -46.32 6.72
CA ASP A 1080 23.19 -47.46 5.83
C ASP A 1080 21.79 -47.44 5.18
N VAL A 1081 21.35 -46.24 4.75
CA VAL A 1081 20.04 -46.06 4.10
C VAL A 1081 20.14 -46.24 2.58
N LYS A 1082 19.44 -47.26 2.05
CA LYS A 1082 19.31 -47.51 0.61
C LYS A 1082 18.34 -46.51 -0.03
N ILE A 1083 18.67 -46.01 -1.23
CA ILE A 1083 17.83 -45.09 -1.99
C ILE A 1083 17.32 -45.75 -3.27
N MET A 1084 16.00 -45.84 -3.41
CA MET A 1084 15.30 -46.25 -4.63
C MET A 1084 14.77 -45.01 -5.36
N ARG A 1085 14.79 -45.03 -6.70
CA ARG A 1085 14.32 -43.94 -7.57
C ARG A 1085 13.34 -44.48 -8.60
N ASP A 1086 12.23 -43.79 -8.80
CA ASP A 1086 11.19 -44.15 -9.75
C ASP A 1086 10.70 -42.88 -10.48
N TYR A 1087 11.37 -42.52 -11.57
CA TYR A 1087 11.23 -41.21 -12.20
C TYR A 1087 10.55 -41.31 -13.56
N GLN A 1088 9.46 -40.56 -13.74
CA GLN A 1088 8.88 -40.29 -15.05
C GLN A 1088 9.83 -39.43 -15.89
N SER A 1089 10.10 -39.88 -17.12
CA SER A 1089 10.94 -39.13 -18.05
C SER A 1089 10.28 -37.79 -18.42
N GLN A 1090 11.08 -36.72 -18.49
CA GLN A 1090 10.66 -35.34 -18.81
C GLN A 1090 9.73 -34.68 -17.78
N ALA A 1091 9.87 -35.00 -16.48
CA ALA A 1091 9.21 -34.26 -15.40
C ALA A 1091 9.79 -32.84 -15.22
N VAL A 1092 9.31 -31.89 -16.03
CA VAL A 1092 9.72 -30.48 -16.04
C VAL A 1092 8.51 -29.58 -15.71
N ILE A 1093 8.66 -28.62 -14.80
CA ILE A 1093 7.59 -27.71 -14.38
C ILE A 1093 8.11 -26.27 -14.19
N ALA A 1094 7.24 -25.26 -14.30
CA ALA A 1094 7.57 -23.88 -13.96
C ALA A 1094 7.35 -23.65 -12.45
N THR A 1095 8.42 -23.41 -11.68
CA THR A 1095 8.34 -23.31 -10.21
C THR A 1095 9.51 -22.54 -9.60
N ASP A 1096 9.42 -22.15 -8.33
CA ASP A 1096 10.57 -21.65 -7.56
C ASP A 1096 11.43 -22.85 -7.13
N LYS A 1097 12.57 -22.99 -7.81
CA LYS A 1097 13.57 -24.03 -7.59
C LYS A 1097 14.02 -24.15 -6.13
N HIS A 1098 14.17 -23.02 -5.42
CA HIS A 1098 14.72 -23.00 -4.07
C HIS A 1098 13.66 -23.41 -3.04
N LYS A 1099 12.39 -23.03 -3.23
CA LYS A 1099 11.29 -23.51 -2.39
C LYS A 1099 11.09 -25.03 -2.51
N VAL A 1100 11.12 -25.57 -3.74
CA VAL A 1100 11.04 -27.02 -3.97
C VAL A 1100 12.25 -27.73 -3.35
N MET A 1101 13.47 -27.24 -3.57
CA MET A 1101 14.70 -27.80 -3.00
C MET A 1101 14.67 -27.87 -1.46
N LEU A 1102 14.19 -26.82 -0.78
CA LEU A 1102 14.00 -26.80 0.67
C LEU A 1102 13.09 -27.95 1.14
N ILE A 1103 11.90 -28.08 0.53
CA ILE A 1103 10.94 -29.13 0.91
C ILE A 1103 11.58 -30.51 0.75
N LEU A 1104 12.25 -30.76 -0.38
CA LEU A 1104 12.90 -32.04 -0.66
C LEU A 1104 14.02 -32.37 0.34
N ILE A 1105 14.91 -31.43 0.65
CA ILE A 1105 16.00 -31.63 1.64
C ILE A 1105 15.41 -32.00 3.02
N ASN A 1106 14.32 -31.33 3.42
CA ASN A 1106 13.68 -31.51 4.71
C ASN A 1106 12.97 -32.88 4.79
N LEU A 1107 12.20 -33.25 3.77
CA LEU A 1107 11.54 -34.56 3.68
C LEU A 1107 12.56 -35.72 3.66
N ILE A 1108 13.63 -35.62 2.86
CA ILE A 1108 14.71 -36.62 2.82
C ILE A 1108 15.41 -36.73 4.20
N ARG A 1109 15.66 -35.62 4.88
CA ARG A 1109 16.22 -35.60 6.24
C ARG A 1109 15.28 -36.27 7.25
N ASN A 1110 13.97 -36.03 7.19
CA ASN A 1110 13.01 -36.64 8.10
C ASN A 1110 12.85 -38.14 7.84
N ALA A 1111 12.76 -38.55 6.57
CA ALA A 1111 12.77 -39.95 6.15
C ALA A 1111 14.05 -40.69 6.63
N LYS A 1112 15.24 -40.07 6.49
CA LYS A 1112 16.50 -40.61 7.05
C LYS A 1112 16.36 -40.92 8.53
N TYR A 1113 15.82 -39.98 9.30
CA TYR A 1113 15.72 -40.16 10.74
C TYR A 1113 14.66 -41.20 11.11
N ALA A 1114 13.52 -41.26 10.42
CA ALA A 1114 12.51 -42.28 10.64
C ALA A 1114 13.04 -43.71 10.38
N CYS A 1115 13.84 -43.89 9.32
CA CYS A 1115 14.56 -45.14 9.06
C CYS A 1115 15.57 -45.46 10.18
N ASP A 1116 16.24 -44.46 10.73
CA ASP A 1116 17.31 -44.62 11.71
C ASP A 1116 16.78 -44.98 13.11
N GLU A 1117 15.79 -44.23 13.58
CA GLU A 1117 15.05 -44.45 14.84
C GLU A 1117 14.33 -45.82 14.87
N SER A 1118 14.12 -46.45 13.71
CA SER A 1118 13.47 -47.77 13.62
C SER A 1118 14.36 -48.95 14.04
N GLY A 1119 15.67 -48.75 14.13
CA GLY A 1119 16.64 -49.82 14.43
C GLY A 1119 16.74 -50.93 13.36
N ARG A 1120 16.03 -50.78 12.22
CA ARG A 1120 16.04 -51.76 11.13
C ARG A 1120 17.40 -51.84 10.44
N ALA A 1121 17.72 -53.02 9.91
CA ALA A 1121 18.90 -53.25 9.07
C ALA A 1121 18.62 -53.02 7.57
N ASP A 1122 17.36 -53.07 7.15
CA ASP A 1122 16.91 -52.95 5.76
C ASP A 1122 16.39 -51.54 5.43
N LYS A 1123 17.04 -50.50 5.96
CA LYS A 1123 16.60 -49.09 5.82
C LYS A 1123 16.53 -48.66 4.36
N GLU A 1124 15.36 -48.22 3.91
CA GLU A 1124 15.11 -47.82 2.54
C GLU A 1124 14.24 -46.55 2.45
N ILE A 1125 14.64 -45.65 1.55
CA ILE A 1125 13.83 -44.52 1.10
C ILE A 1125 13.60 -44.66 -0.41
N THR A 1126 12.34 -44.61 -0.83
CA THR A 1126 11.95 -44.56 -2.24
C THR A 1126 11.51 -43.15 -2.59
N VAL A 1127 12.01 -42.60 -3.70
CA VAL A 1127 11.54 -41.33 -4.24
C VAL A 1127 10.96 -41.52 -5.64
N THR A 1128 9.68 -41.23 -5.79
CA THR A 1128 8.94 -41.28 -7.05
C THR A 1128 8.66 -39.87 -7.55
N VAL A 1129 8.76 -39.63 -8.86
CA VAL A 1129 8.46 -38.35 -9.52
C VAL A 1129 7.55 -38.60 -10.72
N THR A 1130 6.36 -37.99 -10.72
CA THR A 1130 5.34 -38.13 -11.77
C THR A 1130 4.77 -36.78 -12.20
N THR A 1131 4.31 -36.67 -13.44
CA THR A 1131 3.73 -35.45 -14.03
C THR A 1131 2.51 -35.74 -14.91
N ASP A 1132 1.47 -34.93 -14.76
CA ASP A 1132 0.23 -34.97 -15.54
C ASP A 1132 -0.17 -33.55 -16.04
N GLU A 1133 -1.40 -33.38 -16.54
CA GLU A 1133 -1.90 -32.08 -17.02
C GLU A 1133 -2.15 -31.07 -15.88
N ARG A 1134 -2.33 -31.55 -14.64
CA ARG A 1134 -2.66 -30.74 -13.46
C ARG A 1134 -1.40 -30.25 -12.75
N GLY A 1135 -0.31 -31.02 -12.80
CA GLY A 1135 0.94 -30.66 -12.17
C GLY A 1135 1.98 -31.77 -12.11
N ALA A 1136 2.79 -31.70 -11.06
CA ALA A 1136 3.81 -32.68 -10.72
C ALA A 1136 3.62 -33.16 -9.29
N ASP A 1137 3.83 -34.45 -9.07
CA ASP A 1137 3.87 -35.07 -7.75
C ASP A 1137 5.25 -35.66 -7.48
N ILE A 1138 5.83 -35.29 -6.34
CA ILE A 1138 7.04 -35.90 -5.80
C ILE A 1138 6.69 -36.63 -4.52
N LEU A 1139 6.85 -37.94 -4.52
CA LEU A 1139 6.51 -38.82 -3.41
C LEU A 1139 7.79 -39.35 -2.76
N ILE A 1140 7.95 -39.15 -1.46
CA ILE A 1140 9.07 -39.65 -0.66
C ILE A 1140 8.50 -40.64 0.36
N ARG A 1141 8.85 -41.92 0.21
CA ARG A 1141 8.45 -43.01 1.11
C ARG A 1141 9.64 -43.51 1.92
N ASP A 1142 9.49 -43.62 3.23
CA ASP A 1142 10.43 -44.35 4.10
C ASP A 1142 9.84 -45.69 4.56
N ASN A 1143 10.67 -46.57 5.11
CA ASN A 1143 10.26 -47.83 5.74
C ASN A 1143 10.54 -47.90 7.26
N GLY A 1144 10.68 -46.75 7.89
CA GLY A 1144 11.09 -46.57 9.28
C GLY A 1144 9.99 -46.71 10.32
N ILE A 1145 10.08 -45.91 11.38
CA ILE A 1145 9.19 -45.98 12.56
C ILE A 1145 7.69 -45.79 12.24
N GLY A 1146 7.33 -45.20 11.10
CA GLY A 1146 5.95 -44.84 10.78
C GLY A 1146 5.38 -43.79 11.74
N ILE A 1147 4.10 -43.48 11.59
CA ILE A 1147 3.45 -42.39 12.32
C ILE A 1147 2.13 -42.89 12.93
N PRO A 1148 1.89 -42.67 14.24
CA PRO A 1148 0.59 -42.95 14.86
C PRO A 1148 -0.53 -42.14 14.20
N GLU A 1149 -1.71 -42.76 14.02
CA GLU A 1149 -2.88 -42.13 13.38
C GLU A 1149 -3.28 -40.81 14.07
N ALA A 1150 -3.25 -40.77 15.40
CA ALA A 1150 -3.52 -39.57 16.21
C ALA A 1150 -2.57 -38.39 15.91
N ASN A 1151 -1.35 -38.67 15.41
CA ASN A 1151 -0.35 -37.65 15.11
C ASN A 1151 -0.46 -37.12 13.67
N LEU A 1152 -1.11 -37.85 12.75
CA LEU A 1152 -1.22 -37.45 11.34
C LEU A 1152 -1.90 -36.08 11.17
N ALA A 1153 -2.93 -35.80 11.97
CA ALA A 1153 -3.64 -34.52 11.98
C ALA A 1153 -2.80 -33.33 12.49
N LEU A 1154 -1.67 -33.60 13.19
CA LEU A 1154 -0.84 -32.58 13.83
C LEU A 1154 0.51 -32.35 13.12
N LEU A 1155 0.95 -33.23 12.22
CA LEU A 1155 2.27 -33.17 11.56
C LEU A 1155 2.61 -31.84 10.87
N PHE A 1156 1.61 -31.08 10.43
CA PHE A 1156 1.78 -29.78 9.76
C PHE A 1156 1.36 -28.59 10.62
N SER A 1157 1.01 -28.80 11.89
CA SER A 1157 0.70 -27.70 12.82
C SER A 1157 1.99 -27.05 13.34
N HIS A 1158 1.88 -25.78 13.72
CA HIS A 1158 3.03 -24.95 14.06
C HIS A 1158 3.69 -25.40 15.38
N GLY A 1159 4.91 -25.95 15.29
CA GLY A 1159 5.70 -26.40 16.45
C GLY A 1159 5.49 -27.85 16.88
N PHE A 1160 4.58 -28.61 16.24
CA PHE A 1160 4.35 -30.01 16.60
C PHE A 1160 5.54 -30.92 16.25
N THR A 1161 5.92 -31.80 17.17
CA THR A 1161 7.04 -32.73 16.99
C THR A 1161 6.83 -34.03 17.77
N THR A 1162 7.38 -35.12 17.25
CA THR A 1162 7.43 -36.43 17.94
C THR A 1162 8.84 -36.76 18.45
N LYS A 1163 9.77 -35.80 18.43
CA LYS A 1163 11.19 -36.00 18.76
C LYS A 1163 11.59 -35.16 19.95
N THR A 1164 12.33 -35.76 20.89
CA THR A 1164 12.79 -35.13 22.13
C THR A 1164 13.69 -33.91 21.92
N GLU A 1165 14.45 -33.85 20.82
CA GLU A 1165 15.28 -32.69 20.43
C GLU A 1165 14.72 -31.96 19.18
N GLY A 1166 13.48 -32.24 18.77
CA GLY A 1166 12.85 -31.62 17.60
C GLY A 1166 12.15 -30.30 17.95
N HIS A 1167 12.20 -29.30 17.05
CA HIS A 1167 11.48 -28.04 17.23
C HIS A 1167 10.17 -27.92 16.43
N GLY A 1168 9.78 -28.97 15.69
CA GLY A 1168 8.51 -29.06 14.95
C GLY A 1168 8.33 -28.18 13.70
N PHE A 1169 9.00 -27.01 13.63
CA PHE A 1169 8.85 -26.05 12.52
C PHE A 1169 9.10 -26.64 11.11
N GLY A 1170 9.92 -27.69 10.98
CA GLY A 1170 10.38 -28.21 9.69
C GLY A 1170 9.25 -28.63 8.74
N LEU A 1171 8.32 -29.48 9.18
CA LEU A 1171 7.21 -29.92 8.31
C LEU A 1171 6.19 -28.80 8.08
N HIS A 1172 5.94 -27.96 9.08
CA HIS A 1172 5.07 -26.78 8.98
C HIS A 1172 5.58 -25.79 7.91
N SER A 1173 6.85 -25.39 7.95
CA SER A 1173 7.46 -24.52 6.93
C SER A 1173 7.47 -25.16 5.54
N SER A 1174 7.58 -26.49 5.46
CA SER A 1174 7.52 -27.22 4.18
C SER A 1174 6.12 -27.21 3.58
N ALA A 1175 5.08 -27.34 4.41
CA ALA A 1175 3.69 -27.24 3.99
C ALA A 1175 3.29 -25.80 3.60
N LEU A 1176 3.81 -24.80 4.31
CA LEU A 1176 3.62 -23.39 3.93
C LEU A 1176 4.29 -23.08 2.58
N ALA A 1177 5.56 -23.47 2.41
CA ALA A 1177 6.27 -23.29 1.14
C ALA A 1177 5.61 -24.02 -0.03
N ALA A 1178 4.99 -25.19 0.19
CA ALA A 1178 4.19 -25.87 -0.82
C ALA A 1178 2.94 -25.06 -1.21
N ARG A 1179 2.22 -24.48 -0.25
CA ARG A 1179 1.05 -23.63 -0.51
C ARG A 1179 1.41 -22.32 -1.22
N GLU A 1180 2.57 -21.73 -0.90
CA GLU A 1180 3.12 -20.56 -1.60
C GLU A 1180 3.53 -20.84 -3.06
N LEU A 1181 3.67 -22.11 -3.45
CA LEU A 1181 3.86 -22.55 -4.84
C LEU A 1181 2.53 -22.83 -5.56
N GLY A 1182 1.38 -22.54 -4.93
CA GLY A 1182 0.06 -22.98 -5.37
C GLY A 1182 -0.19 -24.49 -5.18
N GLY A 1183 0.74 -25.19 -4.54
CA GLY A 1183 0.74 -26.64 -4.34
C GLY A 1183 0.26 -27.09 -2.97
N SER A 1184 0.56 -28.34 -2.63
CA SER A 1184 0.24 -28.90 -1.32
C SER A 1184 1.24 -29.97 -0.88
N LEU A 1185 1.34 -30.18 0.44
CA LEU A 1185 2.14 -31.23 1.05
C LEU A 1185 1.22 -32.11 1.89
N ALA A 1186 1.14 -33.40 1.55
CA ALA A 1186 0.33 -34.40 2.23
C ALA A 1186 1.21 -35.51 2.82
N VAL A 1187 0.63 -36.31 3.72
CA VAL A 1187 1.31 -37.41 4.41
C VAL A 1187 0.36 -38.58 4.65
N GLN A 1188 0.86 -39.80 4.51
CA GLN A 1188 0.17 -41.06 4.77
C GLN A 1188 1.10 -42.00 5.55
N SER A 1189 0.57 -42.84 6.43
CA SER A 1189 1.33 -43.87 7.13
C SER A 1189 0.39 -44.99 7.58
N ASP A 1190 0.79 -46.26 7.37
CA ASP A 1190 0.03 -47.44 7.80
C ASP A 1190 0.21 -47.74 9.31
N GLY A 1191 0.60 -46.73 10.11
CA GLY A 1191 0.85 -46.82 11.53
C GLY A 1191 2.31 -47.12 11.93
N PRO A 1192 2.58 -47.30 13.23
CA PRO A 1192 3.93 -47.57 13.74
C PRO A 1192 4.56 -48.84 13.16
N GLY A 1193 5.85 -48.75 12.84
CA GLY A 1193 6.65 -49.81 12.22
C GLY A 1193 6.43 -50.01 10.71
N ARG A 1194 5.66 -49.14 10.04
CA ARG A 1194 5.32 -49.26 8.61
C ARG A 1194 5.93 -48.19 7.70
N GLY A 1195 6.68 -47.23 8.27
CA GLY A 1195 7.18 -46.06 7.57
C GLY A 1195 6.08 -45.04 7.21
N ALA A 1196 6.48 -43.95 6.55
CA ALA A 1196 5.57 -42.92 6.06
C ALA A 1196 5.77 -42.63 4.57
N LEU A 1197 4.78 -41.96 3.98
CA LEU A 1197 4.75 -41.49 2.60
C LEU A 1197 4.39 -40.01 2.63
N PHE A 1198 5.30 -39.13 2.21
CA PHE A 1198 5.02 -37.71 2.00
C PHE A 1198 4.86 -37.44 0.51
N GLN A 1199 3.83 -36.68 0.13
CA GLN A 1199 3.52 -36.31 -1.24
C GLN A 1199 3.52 -34.78 -1.37
N LEU A 1200 4.44 -34.24 -2.17
CA LEU A 1200 4.48 -32.84 -2.57
C LEU A 1200 3.84 -32.72 -3.97
N HIS A 1201 2.71 -32.03 -4.05
CA HIS A 1201 2.05 -31.68 -5.31
C HIS A 1201 2.37 -30.22 -5.70
N LEU A 1202 2.71 -29.99 -6.97
CA LEU A 1202 3.06 -28.69 -7.55
C LEU A 1202 2.20 -28.44 -8.81
N PRO A 1203 1.46 -27.32 -8.93
CA PRO A 1203 0.53 -27.09 -10.04
C PRO A 1203 1.27 -26.76 -11.36
N SER A 1204 0.70 -27.17 -12.49
CA SER A 1204 1.27 -26.94 -13.83
C SER A 1204 1.32 -25.47 -14.26
N ASN A 1205 0.50 -24.61 -13.64
CA ASN A 1205 0.52 -23.17 -13.80
C ASN A 1205 0.27 -22.49 -12.43
N PRO A 1206 1.27 -21.85 -11.81
CA PRO A 1206 1.08 -21.15 -10.54
C PRO A 1206 0.36 -19.82 -10.75
N GLU A 1207 -0.96 -19.80 -10.53
CA GLU A 1207 -1.70 -18.52 -10.43
C GLU A 1207 -1.17 -17.71 -9.24
N THR A 1208 -0.81 -16.46 -9.49
CA THR A 1208 -0.46 -15.50 -8.42
C THR A 1208 -1.70 -15.20 -7.57
N PRO A 1209 -1.62 -15.26 -6.23
CA PRO A 1209 -2.73 -14.96 -5.32
C PRO A 1209 -3.06 -13.45 -5.26
#